data_AF-A0A1I2J9C6-F1
#
_entry.id   AF-A0A1I2J9C6-F1
#
_cell.length_a   1.000
_cell.length_b   1.000
_cell.length_c   1.000
_cell.angle_alpha   90.00
_cell.angle_beta   90.00
_cell.angle_gamma   90.00
#
_symmetry.space_group_name_H-M   'P 1'
#
loop_
_entity.id
_entity.type
_entity.pdbx_description
1 polymer ?
#
loop_
_entity_poly.entity_id
_entity_poly.type
_entity_poly.pdbx_seq_one_letter_code
_entity_poly.pdbx_strand_id
1 'polypeptide(L)'
;MPRTATRFALRAGATATVAAVIIGGAALPAHAAATDATQAEGRLLSGSGSVDLDSVAALAGSFGATAPGGATAGQSDPLDLSVLNSIGINVPGGIQLLGQNGLVNVGVAGQVASTDTTSAVAAAGAVGADGAIQVGPGTPGTGATVNLTPLLGDLDVDGVVSELSVGLGALSARAEATRTFGAPDVTTDYQVAGAQVRLVSPAVQQLVTSLDTTLGTTDDTVNAAIGEDGLTTDLTAALLDPVTDAVNTLGLGVLTLDDTTAQLTADVDLQGALATVTQQPLTDGPVTIDLSSGVVTIDLAQLYTLNDLPANTTLLDDATINAQITGAISDILTEQLPALLTTTLTNALDVADVQLVVDTGVDLLGAGVAGLTLTVDTTVGDLLGTGDGATLTVTGDGILGPVLGTLDPLLQPLLGSTIVPALTGILGDVLGGDFVADTVQTLLTTITSTVTALDPLLDVVNQLVSVTINSQTAPAFTEPAADDTGATTVRAVRVQLLPAADLATVDLATATVQADPFAGIAITSPEDGTDYTVPADDDTTSVPVTGTAEPGADVDVTLDGDDEGTQSTVAGEDGTWTVTFPGVAVGDHEAEAVETIGTLVSDPAAVTFAVAAAPVDPTDPGTPGTPGTPGTPGTPGGAGGPGGAGGAGGAGAGAVGNGAGAGSLAYTGAELLPLLLLAGLLLAAGGGTLVARRMRRA
;
A
#
# COMPACT_ATOMS: atom_id res chain seq x y z
N MET A 1 22.21 -24.67 2.55
CA MET A 1 22.85 -25.52 3.60
C MET A 1 23.06 -24.65 4.85
N PRO A 2 23.07 -25.24 6.06
CA PRO A 2 21.91 -25.33 6.93
C PRO A 2 21.46 -23.96 7.51
N ARG A 3 20.13 -23.77 7.61
CA ARG A 3 19.50 -22.65 8.32
C ARG A 3 19.72 -22.84 9.82
N THR A 4 20.57 -22.03 10.42
CA THR A 4 20.78 -22.00 11.87
C THR A 4 19.62 -21.22 12.48
N ALA A 5 18.58 -21.91 12.93
CA ALA A 5 17.51 -21.31 13.72
C ALA A 5 18.07 -20.91 15.09
N THR A 6 18.44 -19.65 15.24
CA THR A 6 18.86 -19.06 16.51
C THR A 6 17.65 -19.04 17.44
N ARG A 7 17.72 -19.83 18.52
CA ARG A 7 16.62 -20.01 19.46
C ARG A 7 16.49 -18.76 20.33
N PHE A 8 15.44 -17.97 20.09
CA PHE A 8 14.98 -16.92 21.00
C PHE A 8 14.62 -17.56 22.34
N ALA A 9 15.42 -17.31 23.37
CA ALA A 9 15.15 -17.78 24.72
C ALA A 9 14.44 -16.67 25.50
N LEU A 10 13.14 -16.48 25.26
CA LEU A 10 12.31 -15.64 26.13
C LEU A 10 12.26 -16.27 27.52
N ARG A 11 12.85 -15.60 28.51
CA ARG A 11 12.65 -15.95 29.93
C ARG A 11 11.23 -15.57 30.32
N ALA A 12 10.30 -16.50 30.13
CA ALA A 12 8.92 -16.40 30.61
C ALA A 12 8.92 -16.30 32.14
N GLY A 13 8.66 -15.09 32.65
CA GLY A 13 8.67 -14.82 34.08
C GLY A 13 8.34 -13.36 34.40
N ALA A 14 7.25 -12.83 33.85
CA ALA A 14 6.71 -11.55 34.29
C ALA A 14 5.18 -11.58 34.19
N THR A 15 4.52 -11.54 35.35
CA THR A 15 3.08 -11.25 35.46
C THR A 15 2.87 -9.80 35.02
N ALA A 16 2.20 -9.60 33.88
CA ALA A 16 1.75 -8.29 33.42
C ALA A 16 0.75 -7.72 34.44
N THR A 17 1.12 -6.64 35.11
CA THR A 17 0.23 -5.91 36.02
C THR A 17 -0.50 -4.84 35.21
N VAL A 18 -1.75 -5.12 34.81
CA VAL A 18 -2.67 -4.11 34.27
C VAL A 18 -3.30 -3.38 35.46
N ALA A 19 -3.00 -2.09 35.62
CA ALA A 19 -3.71 -1.24 36.58
C ALA A 19 -5.04 -0.79 35.94
N ALA A 20 -6.16 -1.32 36.45
CA ALA A 20 -7.49 -0.91 36.00
C ALA A 20 -7.74 0.55 36.37
N VAL A 21 -7.70 1.45 35.38
CA VAL A 21 -8.12 2.84 35.51
C VAL A 21 -9.60 2.92 35.12
N ILE A 22 -10.47 3.04 36.11
CA ILE A 22 -11.91 3.26 35.91
C ILE A 22 -12.14 4.77 35.78
N ILE A 23 -12.33 5.25 34.55
CA ILE A 23 -12.82 6.61 34.29
C ILE A 23 -14.35 6.53 34.22
N GLY A 24 -15.03 7.14 35.19
CA GLY A 24 -16.49 7.17 35.24
C GLY A 24 -17.07 8.25 34.33
N GLY A 25 -18.11 7.91 33.56
CA GLY A 25 -19.00 8.90 32.96
C GLY A 25 -19.56 8.65 31.55
N ALA A 26 -19.24 7.54 30.88
CA ALA A 26 -19.85 7.23 29.57
C ALA A 26 -21.21 6.56 29.74
N ALA A 27 -22.14 6.81 28.81
CA ALA A 27 -23.33 5.98 28.63
C ALA A 27 -22.86 4.51 28.52
N LEU A 28 -23.56 3.58 29.17
CA LEU A 28 -23.20 2.17 29.04
C LEU A 28 -23.28 1.81 27.55
N PRO A 29 -22.22 1.20 26.99
CA PRO A 29 -22.25 0.77 25.59
C PRO A 29 -23.47 -0.13 25.36
N ALA A 30 -24.02 -0.10 24.14
CA ALA A 30 -25.03 -1.08 23.76
C ALA A 30 -24.45 -2.48 24.00
N HIS A 31 -25.23 -3.36 24.61
CA HIS A 31 -24.85 -4.77 24.76
C HIS A 31 -25.69 -5.59 23.82
N ALA A 32 -25.06 -6.54 23.14
CA ALA A 32 -25.77 -7.49 22.30
C ALA A 32 -26.71 -8.38 23.12
N ALA A 33 -27.90 -8.62 22.58
CA ALA A 33 -28.83 -9.65 22.99
C ALA A 33 -28.82 -10.79 21.94
N ALA A 34 -29.13 -12.01 22.36
CA ALA A 34 -29.21 -13.17 21.47
C ALA A 34 -30.30 -13.07 20.38
N THR A 35 -31.13 -12.03 20.42
CA THR A 35 -32.19 -11.73 19.45
C THR A 35 -31.82 -10.62 18.48
N ASP A 36 -30.60 -10.07 18.56
CA ASP A 36 -30.19 -8.97 17.70
C ASP A 36 -29.92 -9.46 16.27
N ALA A 37 -30.52 -8.77 15.31
CA ALA A 37 -30.53 -9.10 13.90
C ALA A 37 -29.40 -8.44 13.12
N THR A 38 -28.87 -7.34 13.64
CA THR A 38 -27.75 -6.58 13.09
C THR A 38 -26.81 -6.17 14.20
N GLN A 39 -25.51 -6.29 13.96
CA GLN A 39 -24.46 -5.93 14.92
C GLN A 39 -23.30 -5.25 14.18
N ALA A 40 -22.72 -4.22 14.78
CA ALA A 40 -21.61 -3.47 14.21
C ALA A 40 -20.60 -3.08 15.29
N GLU A 41 -19.30 -3.21 14.97
CA GLU A 41 -18.21 -2.78 15.82
C GLU A 41 -17.11 -2.08 15.01
N GLY A 42 -16.88 -0.80 15.31
CA GLY A 42 -15.76 -0.02 14.79
C GLY A 42 -14.70 0.15 15.87
N ARG A 43 -13.48 -0.33 15.62
CA ARG A 43 -12.39 -0.26 16.59
C ARG A 43 -11.07 0.15 15.95
N LEU A 44 -10.44 1.19 16.47
CA LEU A 44 -9.17 1.70 15.93
C LEU A 44 -8.01 0.77 16.25
N LEU A 45 -7.95 0.28 17.48
CA LEU A 45 -6.80 -0.46 18.00
C LEU A 45 -7.27 -1.69 18.76
N SER A 46 -7.11 -2.86 18.16
CA SER A 46 -7.31 -4.16 18.80
C SER A 46 -6.01 -4.95 18.78
N GLY A 47 -5.93 -6.03 19.53
CA GLY A 47 -4.71 -6.83 19.51
C GLY A 47 -4.61 -7.89 20.58
N SER A 48 -3.76 -8.86 20.29
CA SER A 48 -3.56 -10.07 21.09
C SER A 48 -2.07 -10.41 21.21
N GLY A 49 -1.77 -11.52 21.89
CA GLY A 49 -0.41 -11.99 22.13
C GLY A 49 -0.09 -11.99 23.62
N SER A 50 1.08 -11.45 24.00
CA SER A 50 1.48 -11.39 25.40
C SER A 50 0.63 -10.44 26.25
N VAL A 51 -0.03 -9.47 25.62
CA VAL A 51 -1.04 -8.61 26.22
C VAL A 51 -2.25 -8.60 25.31
N ASP A 52 -3.42 -8.80 25.91
CA ASP A 52 -4.71 -8.66 25.24
C ASP A 52 -5.15 -7.18 25.30
N LEU A 53 -5.04 -6.48 24.18
CA LEU A 53 -5.44 -5.07 24.06
C LEU A 53 -6.96 -4.91 24.11
N ASP A 54 -7.70 -5.97 23.81
CA ASP A 54 -9.15 -5.96 23.77
C ASP A 54 -9.74 -5.88 25.18
N SER A 55 -8.97 -6.37 26.19
CA SER A 55 -9.27 -6.22 27.61
C SER A 55 -9.05 -4.81 28.20
N VAL A 56 -8.42 -3.89 27.47
CA VAL A 56 -8.09 -2.56 27.97
C VAL A 56 -9.26 -1.61 27.72
N ALA A 57 -9.99 -1.26 28.78
CA ALA A 57 -11.22 -0.44 28.68
C ALA A 57 -11.05 0.90 27.96
N ALA A 58 -9.89 1.55 28.07
CA ALA A 58 -9.62 2.80 27.39
C ALA A 58 -9.36 2.66 25.88
N LEU A 59 -9.23 1.43 25.36
CA LEU A 59 -9.12 1.11 23.94
C LEU A 59 -10.45 0.59 23.37
N ALA A 60 -11.54 0.66 24.13
CA ALA A 60 -12.84 0.18 23.70
C ALA A 60 -13.26 0.82 22.36
N GLY A 61 -13.81 -0.02 21.48
CA GLY A 61 -14.39 0.41 20.22
C GLY A 61 -15.80 0.96 20.41
N SER A 62 -16.40 1.38 19.30
CA SER A 62 -17.82 1.70 19.23
C SER A 62 -18.59 0.44 18.84
N PHE A 63 -19.64 0.10 19.59
CA PHE A 63 -20.49 -1.06 19.33
C PHE A 63 -21.96 -0.65 19.22
N GLY A 64 -22.70 -1.30 18.32
CA GLY A 64 -24.14 -1.16 18.17
C GLY A 64 -24.78 -2.50 17.79
N ALA A 65 -25.97 -2.76 18.30
CA ALA A 65 -26.77 -3.92 17.93
C ALA A 65 -28.25 -3.56 17.91
N THR A 66 -29.03 -4.19 17.03
CA THR A 66 -30.46 -3.92 16.88
C THR A 66 -31.23 -5.20 16.59
N ALA A 67 -32.24 -5.48 17.42
CA ALA A 67 -33.21 -6.56 17.21
C ALA A 67 -34.17 -6.26 16.04
N PRO A 68 -34.80 -7.29 15.45
CA PRO A 68 -35.94 -7.12 14.56
C PRO A 68 -37.00 -6.21 15.18
N GLY A 69 -37.48 -5.20 14.44
CA GLY A 69 -38.44 -4.21 14.95
C GLY A 69 -37.93 -3.29 16.08
N GLY A 70 -36.64 -3.39 16.44
CA GLY A 70 -36.00 -2.59 17.48
C GLY A 70 -35.69 -1.15 17.07
N ALA A 71 -35.27 -0.34 18.04
CA ALA A 71 -34.80 1.01 17.76
C ALA A 71 -33.37 0.99 17.19
N THR A 72 -33.09 1.86 16.21
CA THR A 72 -31.74 2.12 15.70
C THR A 72 -30.76 2.40 16.84
N ALA A 73 -29.61 1.71 16.81
CA ALA A 73 -28.51 1.95 17.72
C ALA A 73 -27.31 2.52 16.95
N GLY A 74 -26.75 3.64 17.42
CA GLY A 74 -25.60 4.24 16.77
C GLY A 74 -24.74 4.98 17.77
N GLN A 75 -23.44 4.76 17.70
CA GLN A 75 -22.44 5.41 18.54
C GLN A 75 -21.23 5.83 17.69
N SER A 76 -20.68 6.99 18.04
CA SER A 76 -19.36 7.42 17.60
C SER A 76 -18.54 7.72 18.84
N ASP A 77 -17.44 6.98 19.00
CA ASP A 77 -16.59 7.04 20.19
C ASP A 77 -15.12 7.19 19.79
N PRO A 78 -14.70 8.39 19.35
CA PRO A 78 -13.34 8.59 18.90
C PRO A 78 -12.34 8.36 20.05
N LEU A 79 -11.28 7.59 19.78
CA LEU A 79 -10.26 7.25 20.77
C LEU A 79 -9.47 8.50 21.19
N ASP A 80 -9.37 8.76 22.50
CA ASP A 80 -8.53 9.85 23.00
C ASP A 80 -7.04 9.45 22.95
N LEU A 81 -6.33 9.97 21.96
CA LEU A 81 -4.89 9.71 21.77
C LEU A 81 -4.02 10.26 22.90
N SER A 82 -4.50 11.25 23.67
CA SER A 82 -3.78 11.74 24.85
C SER A 82 -3.81 10.71 25.98
N VAL A 83 -4.94 10.01 26.13
CA VAL A 83 -5.12 8.90 27.06
C VAL A 83 -4.27 7.70 26.62
N LEU A 84 -4.25 7.36 25.32
CA LEU A 84 -3.42 6.28 24.78
C LEU A 84 -1.93 6.46 25.13
N ASN A 85 -1.40 7.68 24.98
CA ASN A 85 -0.01 7.99 25.31
C ASN A 85 0.32 7.86 26.82
N SER A 86 -0.70 7.90 27.69
CA SER A 86 -0.54 7.81 29.14
C SER A 86 -0.62 6.39 29.71
N ILE A 87 -1.26 5.44 28.99
CA ILE A 87 -1.61 4.12 29.52
C ILE A 87 -0.42 3.16 29.59
N GLY A 88 0.64 3.38 28.79
CA GLY A 88 1.91 2.66 28.92
C GLY A 88 1.76 1.14 28.99
N ILE A 89 1.25 0.51 27.93
CA ILE A 89 1.10 -0.96 27.87
C ILE A 89 2.45 -1.60 27.61
N ASN A 90 2.88 -2.53 28.48
CA ASN A 90 4.18 -3.19 28.35
C ASN A 90 4.02 -4.66 27.97
N VAL A 91 4.92 -5.15 27.11
CA VAL A 91 5.10 -6.56 26.75
C VAL A 91 6.32 -7.14 27.48
N PRO A 92 6.54 -8.46 27.46
CA PRO A 92 7.72 -9.08 28.07
C PRO A 92 9.03 -8.43 27.62
N GLY A 93 10.02 -8.41 28.51
CA GLY A 93 11.29 -7.71 28.26
C GLY A 93 11.30 -6.24 28.68
N GLY A 94 10.19 -5.72 29.23
CA GLY A 94 10.09 -4.32 29.68
C GLY A 94 9.91 -3.33 28.52
N ILE A 95 9.57 -3.83 27.34
CA ILE A 95 9.32 -3.04 26.15
C ILE A 95 7.88 -2.51 26.21
N GLN A 96 7.70 -1.23 25.90
CA GLN A 96 6.38 -0.61 25.86
C GLN A 96 5.76 -0.82 24.48
N LEU A 97 4.62 -1.51 24.39
CA LEU A 97 3.86 -1.66 23.15
C LEU A 97 3.11 -0.38 22.78
N LEU A 98 2.44 0.26 23.75
CA LEU A 98 1.68 1.51 23.57
C LEU A 98 2.09 2.54 24.62
N GLY A 99 2.13 3.82 24.24
CA GLY A 99 2.49 4.93 25.11
C GLY A 99 3.42 5.92 24.42
N GLN A 100 3.93 6.92 25.16
CA GLN A 100 4.81 7.96 24.61
C GLN A 100 6.04 7.40 23.86
N ASN A 101 6.57 6.25 24.29
CA ASN A 101 7.69 5.57 23.63
C ASN A 101 7.30 4.14 23.22
N GLY A 102 6.02 3.94 22.91
CA GLY A 102 5.49 2.65 22.50
C GLY A 102 6.05 2.18 21.15
N LEU A 103 6.08 0.86 20.95
CA LEU A 103 6.35 0.28 19.63
C LEU A 103 5.30 0.73 18.62
N VAL A 104 4.03 0.87 19.00
CA VAL A 104 2.95 1.30 18.09
C VAL A 104 2.39 2.65 18.52
N ASN A 105 2.30 3.58 17.56
CA ASN A 105 1.67 4.88 17.72
C ASN A 105 0.63 5.08 16.59
N VAL A 106 -0.49 5.73 16.89
CA VAL A 106 -1.57 6.01 15.95
C VAL A 106 -1.96 7.48 16.05
N GLY A 107 -2.19 8.15 14.91
CA GLY A 107 -2.52 9.58 14.91
C GLY A 107 -3.93 9.95 14.42
N VAL A 108 -4.74 9.00 13.96
CA VAL A 108 -6.18 9.19 13.65
C VAL A 108 -7.02 8.27 14.51
N ALA A 109 -8.21 8.69 14.93
CA ALA A 109 -8.90 8.05 16.04
C ALA A 109 -10.43 7.91 15.91
N GLY A 110 -11.01 8.05 14.72
CA GLY A 110 -12.45 7.84 14.54
C GLY A 110 -12.84 6.39 14.78
N GLN A 111 -13.96 6.17 15.48
CA GLN A 111 -14.59 4.87 15.67
C GLN A 111 -16.11 5.07 15.61
N VAL A 112 -16.78 4.29 14.76
CA VAL A 112 -18.22 4.41 14.51
C VAL A 112 -18.84 3.02 14.38
N ALA A 113 -19.99 2.85 15.01
CA ALA A 113 -20.90 1.73 14.78
C ALA A 113 -22.33 2.23 14.69
N SER A 114 -23.07 1.79 13.70
CA SER A 114 -24.48 2.14 13.47
C SER A 114 -25.24 0.91 13.00
N THR A 115 -26.35 0.60 13.63
CA THR A 115 -27.23 -0.53 13.31
C THR A 115 -28.67 -0.07 13.31
N ASP A 116 -29.46 -0.61 12.39
CA ASP A 116 -30.92 -0.51 12.37
C ASP A 116 -31.54 -1.87 12.04
N THR A 117 -32.86 -1.91 11.85
CA THR A 117 -33.60 -3.15 11.57
C THR A 117 -33.28 -3.76 10.20
N THR A 118 -32.51 -3.07 9.36
CA THR A 118 -32.20 -3.47 7.97
C THR A 118 -30.70 -3.49 7.66
N SER A 119 -29.86 -2.80 8.43
CA SER A 119 -28.45 -2.63 8.11
C SER A 119 -27.54 -2.49 9.34
N ALA A 120 -26.27 -2.80 9.15
CA ALA A 120 -25.16 -2.59 10.09
C ALA A 120 -24.00 -1.92 9.36
N VAL A 121 -23.44 -0.86 9.95
CA VAL A 121 -22.28 -0.13 9.44
C VAL A 121 -21.26 0.03 10.57
N ALA A 122 -20.04 -0.42 10.32
CA ALA A 122 -18.90 -0.22 11.20
C ALA A 122 -17.77 0.52 10.47
N ALA A 123 -17.09 1.41 11.16
CA ALA A 123 -15.93 2.10 10.60
C ALA A 123 -14.92 2.52 11.68
N ALA A 124 -13.64 2.55 11.33
CA ALA A 124 -12.57 3.01 12.22
C ALA A 124 -11.44 3.69 11.44
N GLY A 125 -10.68 4.57 12.12
CA GLY A 125 -9.53 5.28 11.57
C GLY A 125 -9.81 6.74 11.19
N ALA A 126 -9.32 7.17 10.02
CA ALA A 126 -9.57 8.48 9.45
C ALA A 126 -10.98 8.56 8.84
N VAL A 127 -12.00 8.50 9.70
CA VAL A 127 -13.41 8.47 9.32
C VAL A 127 -14.19 9.63 9.94
N GLY A 128 -15.26 10.05 9.26
CA GLY A 128 -16.23 11.03 9.76
C GLY A 128 -17.18 10.44 10.80
N ALA A 129 -18.02 11.28 11.42
CA ALA A 129 -19.02 10.85 12.40
C ALA A 129 -20.12 9.94 11.80
N ASP A 130 -20.27 9.97 10.47
CA ASP A 130 -21.15 9.12 9.67
C ASP A 130 -20.46 7.82 9.21
N GLY A 131 -19.22 7.58 9.65
CA GLY A 131 -18.42 6.42 9.22
C GLY A 131 -17.86 6.53 7.81
N ALA A 132 -18.08 7.64 7.10
CA ALA A 132 -17.49 7.86 5.78
C ALA A 132 -15.97 8.02 5.90
N ILE A 133 -15.22 7.40 4.98
CA ILE A 133 -13.77 7.52 4.95
C ILE A 133 -13.36 8.95 4.54
N GLN A 134 -12.50 9.58 5.33
CA GLN A 134 -12.06 10.98 5.19
C GLN A 134 -10.56 11.09 4.84
N VAL A 135 -10.11 10.37 3.81
CA VAL A 135 -8.70 10.43 3.35
C VAL A 135 -8.54 11.41 2.18
N GLY A 136 -7.63 12.39 2.30
CA GLY A 136 -7.32 13.38 1.28
C GLY A 136 -6.19 14.35 1.68
N PRO A 137 -5.67 15.18 0.76
CA PRO A 137 -4.47 16.03 0.97
C PRO A 137 -4.65 17.21 1.96
N GLY A 138 -5.73 17.21 2.74
CA GLY A 138 -6.05 18.25 3.74
C GLY A 138 -6.53 17.70 5.10
N THR A 139 -6.44 16.39 5.34
CA THR A 139 -6.88 15.77 6.59
C THR A 139 -5.83 15.97 7.71
N PRO A 140 -6.21 16.43 8.92
CA PRO A 140 -5.32 16.42 10.07
C PRO A 140 -5.07 15.00 10.59
N GLY A 141 -3.80 14.62 10.81
CA GLY A 141 -3.42 13.40 11.53
C GLY A 141 -2.03 12.89 11.15
N THR A 142 -1.19 12.60 12.13
CA THR A 142 -0.01 11.74 11.97
C THR A 142 -0.49 10.34 11.57
N GLY A 143 0.21 9.66 10.66
CA GLY A 143 -0.08 8.25 10.36
C GLY A 143 0.13 7.34 11.58
N ALA A 144 -0.05 6.04 11.41
CA ALA A 144 0.41 5.08 12.39
C ALA A 144 1.92 4.79 12.21
N THR A 145 2.67 4.64 13.29
CA THR A 145 4.10 4.27 13.20
C THR A 145 4.41 3.11 14.11
N VAL A 146 5.23 2.19 13.62
CA VAL A 146 5.75 1.05 14.36
C VAL A 146 7.25 1.24 14.56
N ASN A 147 7.69 1.61 15.77
CA ASN A 147 9.10 1.72 16.12
C ASN A 147 9.65 0.35 16.56
N LEU A 148 10.57 -0.21 15.78
CA LEU A 148 11.14 -1.54 15.99
C LEU A 148 12.53 -1.48 16.62
N THR A 149 13.12 -0.29 16.78
CA THR A 149 14.44 -0.08 17.38
C THR A 149 14.61 -0.78 18.73
N PRO A 150 13.63 -0.76 19.66
CA PRO A 150 13.76 -1.47 20.94
C PRO A 150 13.87 -2.99 20.80
N LEU A 151 13.46 -3.57 19.67
CA LEU A 151 13.51 -5.02 19.39
C LEU A 151 14.84 -5.45 18.77
N LEU A 152 15.70 -4.51 18.36
CA LEU A 152 16.98 -4.81 17.71
C LEU A 152 18.01 -5.37 18.69
N GLY A 153 17.98 -4.98 19.97
CA GLY A 153 19.02 -5.33 20.94
C GLY A 153 19.18 -6.82 21.24
N ASP A 154 18.18 -7.64 20.89
CA ASP A 154 18.24 -9.10 21.01
C ASP A 154 18.72 -9.80 19.72
N LEU A 155 18.91 -9.05 18.63
CA LEU A 155 19.38 -9.52 17.34
C LEU A 155 20.86 -9.15 17.12
N ASP A 156 21.63 -10.07 16.53
CA ASP A 156 23.03 -9.83 16.15
C ASP A 156 23.10 -9.06 14.82
N VAL A 157 22.63 -7.81 14.81
CA VAL A 157 22.40 -6.99 13.60
C VAL A 157 23.05 -5.60 13.67
N ASP A 158 23.92 -5.37 14.65
CA ASP A 158 24.57 -4.08 14.93
C ASP A 158 25.32 -3.48 13.74
N GLY A 159 25.79 -4.32 12.80
CA GLY A 159 26.45 -3.85 11.57
C GLY A 159 25.48 -3.44 10.45
N VAL A 160 24.22 -3.89 10.51
CA VAL A 160 23.24 -3.76 9.43
C VAL A 160 22.32 -2.58 9.69
N VAL A 161 21.72 -2.55 10.88
CA VAL A 161 20.68 -1.60 11.27
C VAL A 161 20.78 -1.26 12.76
N SER A 162 20.78 0.04 13.07
CA SER A 162 20.79 0.55 14.45
C SER A 162 19.46 1.15 14.89
N GLU A 163 18.65 1.61 13.93
CA GLU A 163 17.29 2.09 14.15
C GLU A 163 16.39 1.53 13.06
N LEU A 164 15.16 1.13 13.41
CA LEU A 164 14.19 0.61 12.45
C LEU A 164 12.79 1.08 12.84
N SER A 165 12.03 1.52 11.84
CA SER A 165 10.64 1.91 11.98
C SER A 165 9.85 1.64 10.72
N VAL A 166 8.55 1.39 10.87
CA VAL A 166 7.59 1.31 9.77
C VAL A 166 6.57 2.42 9.94
N GLY A 167 6.51 3.34 8.98
CA GLY A 167 5.48 4.37 8.89
C GLY A 167 4.33 3.87 8.04
N LEU A 168 3.14 3.89 8.60
CA LEU A 168 1.87 3.62 7.94
C LEU A 168 1.12 4.96 7.91
N GLY A 169 0.59 5.38 6.78
CA GLY A 169 -0.10 6.68 6.66
C GLY A 169 -1.38 6.75 7.51
N ALA A 170 -2.27 7.68 7.19
CA ALA A 170 -3.65 7.60 7.69
C ALA A 170 -4.29 6.28 7.25
N LEU A 171 -4.96 5.61 8.19
CA LEU A 171 -5.60 4.31 7.99
C LEU A 171 -7.11 4.46 8.17
N SER A 172 -7.89 3.69 7.43
CA SER A 172 -9.33 3.54 7.70
C SER A 172 -9.85 2.21 7.19
N ALA A 173 -10.87 1.68 7.85
CA ALA A 173 -11.65 0.53 7.40
C ALA A 173 -13.14 0.79 7.60
N ARG A 174 -13.95 0.23 6.72
CA ARG A 174 -15.41 0.30 6.76
C ARG A 174 -16.00 -1.04 6.33
N ALA A 175 -17.04 -1.47 7.01
CA ALA A 175 -17.86 -2.59 6.61
C ALA A 175 -19.34 -2.21 6.71
N GLU A 176 -20.14 -2.71 5.78
CA GLU A 176 -21.58 -2.48 5.72
C GLU A 176 -22.27 -3.79 5.35
N ALA A 177 -23.25 -4.19 6.15
CA ALA A 177 -24.09 -5.35 5.92
C ALA A 177 -25.56 -4.91 5.82
N THR A 178 -26.26 -5.36 4.79
CA THR A 178 -27.69 -5.10 4.58
C THR A 178 -28.45 -6.41 4.60
N ARG A 179 -29.51 -6.49 5.41
CA ARG A 179 -30.40 -7.65 5.51
C ARG A 179 -31.17 -7.85 4.20
N THR A 180 -31.37 -9.10 3.82
CA THR A 180 -32.26 -9.50 2.72
C THR A 180 -33.11 -10.68 3.18
N PHE A 181 -34.10 -11.12 2.40
CA PHE A 181 -34.84 -12.37 2.68
C PHE A 181 -33.98 -13.63 2.44
N GLY A 182 -32.83 -13.47 1.78
CA GLY A 182 -31.80 -14.49 1.63
C GLY A 182 -30.53 -14.11 2.41
N ALA A 183 -29.36 -14.50 1.92
CA ALA A 183 -28.11 -14.09 2.55
C ALA A 183 -27.97 -12.55 2.57
N PRO A 184 -27.43 -11.96 3.65
CA PRO A 184 -27.20 -10.52 3.72
C PRO A 184 -26.18 -10.08 2.66
N ASP A 185 -26.37 -8.87 2.12
CA ASP A 185 -25.40 -8.23 1.24
C ASP A 185 -24.34 -7.53 2.09
N VAL A 186 -23.07 -7.93 1.94
CA VAL A 186 -21.96 -7.38 2.74
C VAL A 186 -20.92 -6.73 1.83
N THR A 187 -20.51 -5.52 2.17
CA THR A 187 -19.44 -4.77 1.50
C THR A 187 -18.38 -4.34 2.50
N THR A 188 -17.11 -4.35 2.06
CA THR A 188 -15.96 -3.93 2.86
C THR A 188 -15.08 -2.98 2.06
N ASP A 189 -14.51 -2.01 2.74
CA ASP A 189 -13.57 -1.04 2.17
C ASP A 189 -12.48 -0.73 3.20
N TYR A 190 -11.30 -0.37 2.70
CA TYR A 190 -10.16 0.04 3.51
C TYR A 190 -9.30 1.05 2.74
N GLN A 191 -8.59 1.89 3.49
CA GLN A 191 -7.61 2.82 2.92
C GLN A 191 -6.35 2.86 3.79
N VAL A 192 -5.21 2.91 3.12
CA VAL A 192 -3.86 3.06 3.67
C VAL A 192 -3.14 4.17 2.89
N ALA A 193 -2.93 5.32 3.51
CA ALA A 193 -2.39 6.49 2.81
C ALA A 193 -0.89 6.36 2.45
N GLY A 194 -0.17 5.43 3.05
CA GLY A 194 1.25 5.17 2.76
C GLY A 194 1.81 4.02 3.59
N ALA A 195 2.90 3.44 3.12
CA ALA A 195 3.65 2.41 3.83
C ALA A 195 5.13 2.57 3.53
N GLN A 196 5.93 2.87 4.55
CA GLN A 196 7.35 3.17 4.41
C GLN A 196 8.16 2.48 5.50
N VAL A 197 9.24 1.80 5.12
CA VAL A 197 10.23 1.30 6.07
C VAL A 197 11.37 2.31 6.13
N ARG A 198 11.69 2.80 7.32
CA ARG A 198 12.82 3.70 7.57
C ARG A 198 13.77 3.07 8.56
N LEU A 199 15.05 3.02 8.19
CA LEU A 199 16.11 2.48 9.02
C LEU A 199 17.36 3.35 8.99
N VAL A 200 18.23 3.19 9.98
CA VAL A 200 19.58 3.78 10.00
C VAL A 200 20.58 2.64 9.92
N SER A 201 21.48 2.68 8.94
CA SER A 201 22.49 1.65 8.70
C SER A 201 23.89 2.09 9.13
N PRO A 202 24.49 1.43 10.14
CA PRO A 202 25.88 1.62 10.50
C PRO A 202 26.87 1.29 9.38
N ALA A 203 26.56 0.31 8.51
CA ALA A 203 27.39 -0.01 7.34
C ALA A 203 27.51 1.17 6.35
N VAL A 204 26.43 1.93 6.15
CA VAL A 204 26.44 3.13 5.29
C VAL A 204 27.22 4.28 5.94
N GLN A 205 27.13 4.44 7.27
CA GLN A 205 27.92 5.45 7.98
C GLN A 205 29.43 5.11 7.95
N GLN A 206 29.76 3.83 8.11
CA GLN A 206 31.13 3.34 7.99
C GLN A 206 31.67 3.46 6.55
N LEU A 207 30.81 3.29 5.54
CA LEU A 207 31.17 3.55 4.14
C LEU A 207 31.67 4.99 3.98
N VAL A 208 30.87 5.98 4.39
CA VAL A 208 31.26 7.39 4.27
C VAL A 208 32.55 7.69 5.03
N THR A 209 32.68 7.17 6.26
CA THR A 209 33.91 7.34 7.06
C THR A 209 35.14 6.73 6.38
N SER A 210 34.98 5.56 5.75
CA SER A 210 36.06 4.87 5.05
C SER A 210 36.44 5.59 3.76
N LEU A 211 35.46 6.06 2.98
CA LEU A 211 35.70 6.87 1.78
C LEU A 211 36.42 8.17 2.14
N ASP A 212 35.99 8.85 3.20
CA ASP A 212 36.61 10.09 3.69
C ASP A 212 38.07 9.88 4.12
N THR A 213 38.33 8.79 4.85
CA THR A 213 39.68 8.42 5.28
C THR A 213 40.57 8.07 4.09
N THR A 214 40.06 7.28 3.13
CA THR A 214 40.79 6.93 1.91
C THR A 214 41.12 8.17 1.08
N LEU A 215 40.14 9.04 0.84
CA LEU A 215 40.33 10.25 0.05
C LEU A 215 41.24 11.26 0.76
N GLY A 216 41.15 11.41 2.09
CA GLY A 216 42.09 12.24 2.85
C GLY A 216 43.52 11.72 2.80
N THR A 217 43.71 10.40 2.85
CA THR A 217 45.04 9.79 2.66
C THR A 217 45.56 10.04 1.24
N THR A 218 44.69 9.96 0.23
CA THR A 218 45.00 10.29 -1.16
C THR A 218 45.39 11.77 -1.30
N ASP A 219 44.63 12.69 -0.69
CA ASP A 219 44.93 14.13 -0.65
C ASP A 219 46.31 14.40 -0.06
N ASP A 220 46.57 13.87 1.15
CA ASP A 220 47.86 14.01 1.82
C ASP A 220 49.01 13.47 0.96
N THR A 221 48.79 12.34 0.26
CA THR A 221 49.81 11.72 -0.62
C THR A 221 50.10 12.60 -1.83
N VAL A 222 49.07 13.12 -2.51
CA VAL A 222 49.24 13.99 -3.69
C VAL A 222 49.86 15.33 -3.30
N ASN A 223 49.37 15.97 -2.24
CA ASN A 223 49.91 17.23 -1.75
C ASN A 223 51.37 17.08 -1.28
N ALA A 224 51.72 15.97 -0.61
CA ALA A 224 53.10 15.67 -0.24
C ALA A 224 53.99 15.44 -1.46
N ALA A 225 53.52 14.68 -2.45
CA ALA A 225 54.26 14.41 -3.68
C ALA A 225 54.61 15.69 -4.45
N ILE A 226 53.69 16.64 -4.49
CA ILE A 226 53.88 17.94 -5.14
C ILE A 226 54.79 18.86 -4.30
N GLY A 227 54.78 18.72 -2.97
CA GLY A 227 55.60 19.54 -2.07
C GLY A 227 57.03 19.03 -1.83
N GLU A 228 57.47 17.92 -2.42
CA GLU A 228 58.80 17.36 -2.12
C GLU A 228 59.95 18.23 -2.65
N ASP A 229 60.94 18.52 -1.78
CA ASP A 229 62.18 19.24 -2.14
C ASP A 229 62.99 18.53 -3.25
N GLY A 230 62.82 17.21 -3.39
CA GLY A 230 63.45 16.43 -4.46
C GLY A 230 62.93 16.80 -5.85
N LEU A 231 61.61 17.01 -5.97
CA LEU A 231 60.94 17.39 -7.21
C LEU A 231 61.38 18.79 -7.69
N THR A 232 61.48 19.76 -6.78
CA THR A 232 61.98 21.11 -7.12
C THR A 232 63.45 21.09 -7.52
N THR A 233 64.26 20.21 -6.93
CA THR A 233 65.69 20.03 -7.29
C THR A 233 65.86 19.43 -8.70
N ASP A 234 65.10 18.39 -9.03
CA ASP A 234 65.19 17.76 -10.36
C ASP A 234 64.66 18.68 -11.45
N LEU A 235 63.60 19.44 -11.15
CA LEU A 235 63.01 20.40 -12.08
C LEU A 235 63.92 21.60 -12.33
N THR A 236 64.57 22.15 -11.29
CA THR A 236 65.58 23.20 -11.48
C THR A 236 66.74 22.72 -12.35
N ALA A 237 67.23 21.49 -12.14
CA ALA A 237 68.27 20.90 -12.98
C ALA A 237 67.81 20.70 -14.44
N ALA A 238 66.57 20.28 -14.66
CA ALA A 238 66.01 20.07 -16.00
C ALA A 238 65.78 21.38 -16.78
N LEU A 239 65.57 22.50 -16.08
CA LEU A 239 65.27 23.80 -16.70
C LEU A 239 66.50 24.67 -16.93
N LEU A 240 67.61 24.43 -16.23
CA LEU A 240 68.78 25.31 -16.28
C LEU A 240 69.38 25.43 -17.69
N ASP A 241 69.66 24.30 -18.36
CA ASP A 241 70.25 24.31 -19.70
C ASP A 241 69.29 24.87 -20.76
N PRO A 242 68.01 24.44 -20.86
CA PRO A 242 67.09 24.97 -21.86
C PRO A 242 66.80 26.47 -21.70
N VAL A 243 66.68 26.96 -20.47
CA VAL A 243 66.45 28.40 -20.22
C VAL A 243 67.72 29.19 -20.52
N THR A 244 68.91 28.68 -20.17
CA THR A 244 70.20 29.30 -20.52
C THR A 244 70.36 29.43 -22.03
N ASP A 245 70.03 28.39 -22.79
CA ASP A 245 70.07 28.41 -24.25
C ASP A 245 69.10 29.45 -24.83
N ALA A 246 67.85 29.48 -24.34
CA ALA A 246 66.85 30.45 -24.77
C ALA A 246 67.31 31.91 -24.50
N VAL A 247 67.85 32.19 -23.32
CA VAL A 247 68.36 33.53 -22.97
C VAL A 247 69.57 33.91 -23.85
N ASN A 248 70.46 32.96 -24.14
CA ASN A 248 71.64 33.21 -24.99
C ASN A 248 71.28 33.47 -26.47
N THR A 249 70.13 33.00 -26.97
CA THR A 249 69.67 33.32 -28.33
C THR A 249 69.33 34.80 -28.55
N LEU A 250 69.14 35.58 -27.49
CA LEU A 250 68.91 37.03 -27.57
C LEU A 250 70.16 37.82 -28.04
N GLY A 251 71.33 37.19 -28.10
CA GLY A 251 72.56 37.80 -28.62
C GLY A 251 73.15 38.88 -27.71
N LEU A 252 72.82 38.87 -26.42
CA LEU A 252 73.24 39.86 -25.42
C LEU A 252 74.65 39.60 -24.82
N GLY A 253 75.32 38.52 -25.24
CA GLY A 253 76.60 38.06 -24.68
C GLY A 253 76.52 36.61 -24.22
N VAL A 254 77.58 36.09 -23.59
CA VAL A 254 77.53 34.80 -22.88
C VAL A 254 76.93 35.07 -21.50
N LEU A 255 75.64 34.78 -21.35
CA LEU A 255 74.92 34.86 -20.09
C LEU A 255 74.93 33.48 -19.41
N THR A 256 75.01 33.47 -18.09
CA THR A 256 74.92 32.27 -17.25
C THR A 256 73.77 32.44 -16.26
N LEU A 257 73.10 31.34 -15.93
CA LEU A 257 72.09 31.32 -14.87
C LEU A 257 72.73 30.87 -13.55
N ASP A 258 72.35 31.51 -12.45
CA ASP A 258 72.81 31.21 -11.09
C ASP A 258 71.62 31.30 -10.10
N ASP A 259 71.83 30.90 -8.83
CA ASP A 259 70.86 31.01 -7.73
C ASP A 259 69.43 30.56 -8.09
N THR A 260 69.33 29.48 -8.87
CA THR A 260 68.04 29.01 -9.38
C THR A 260 67.29 28.23 -8.31
N THR A 261 66.07 28.68 -8.00
CA THR A 261 65.18 28.04 -7.03
C THR A 261 63.84 27.75 -7.66
N ALA A 262 63.27 26.58 -7.41
CA ALA A 262 61.89 26.25 -7.77
C ALA A 262 61.04 26.06 -6.51
N GLN A 263 59.81 26.55 -6.54
CA GLN A 263 58.78 26.31 -5.53
C GLN A 263 57.56 25.73 -6.24
N LEU A 264 57.03 24.65 -5.70
CA LEU A 264 55.84 23.99 -6.23
C LEU A 264 54.81 23.89 -5.12
N THR A 265 53.58 24.31 -5.41
CA THR A 265 52.46 24.25 -4.47
C THR A 265 51.24 23.67 -5.16
N ALA A 266 50.49 22.84 -4.44
CA ALA A 266 49.15 22.39 -4.83
C ALA A 266 48.20 22.44 -3.64
N ASP A 267 46.91 22.53 -3.95
CA ASP A 267 45.83 22.48 -2.97
C ASP A 267 44.76 21.51 -3.48
N VAL A 268 44.95 20.22 -3.18
CA VAL A 268 43.99 19.16 -3.51
C VAL A 268 43.06 18.92 -2.32
N ASP A 269 41.75 18.99 -2.57
CA ASP A 269 40.68 18.77 -1.59
C ASP A 269 39.62 17.77 -2.12
N LEU A 270 39.97 16.48 -2.15
CA LEU A 270 39.04 15.41 -2.51
C LEU A 270 38.02 15.12 -1.40
N GLN A 271 38.34 15.43 -0.14
CA GLN A 271 37.38 15.35 0.96
C GLN A 271 36.21 16.32 0.79
N GLY A 272 36.48 17.57 0.35
CA GLY A 272 35.45 18.54 -0.01
C GLY A 272 34.56 18.07 -1.17
N ALA A 273 35.15 17.36 -2.14
CA ALA A 273 34.41 16.72 -3.22
C ALA A 273 33.46 15.62 -2.70
N LEU A 274 33.94 14.75 -1.80
CA LEU A 274 33.09 13.73 -1.14
C LEU A 274 31.96 14.37 -0.32
N ALA A 275 32.23 15.48 0.38
CA ALA A 275 31.21 16.21 1.14
C ALA A 275 30.07 16.73 0.25
N THR A 276 30.35 17.03 -1.03
CA THR A 276 29.30 17.42 -2.00
C THR A 276 28.43 16.22 -2.38
N VAL A 277 29.03 15.04 -2.55
CA VAL A 277 28.30 13.81 -2.89
C VAL A 277 27.42 13.33 -1.73
N THR A 278 27.96 13.31 -0.52
CA THR A 278 27.27 12.76 0.67
C THR A 278 26.07 13.60 1.13
N GLN A 279 25.99 14.86 0.73
CA GLN A 279 24.84 15.74 1.02
C GLN A 279 23.62 15.47 0.11
N GLN A 280 23.79 14.68 -0.96
CA GLN A 280 22.70 14.38 -1.89
C GLN A 280 22.11 13.00 -1.56
N PRO A 281 20.80 12.90 -1.29
CA PRO A 281 20.15 11.60 -1.18
C PRO A 281 20.13 10.92 -2.55
N LEU A 282 20.48 9.64 -2.58
CA LEU A 282 20.46 8.81 -3.79
C LEU A 282 19.19 7.97 -3.79
N THR A 283 18.47 7.96 -4.90
CA THR A 283 17.18 7.27 -5.02
C THR A 283 17.20 6.35 -6.25
N ASP A 284 16.74 5.12 -6.06
CA ASP A 284 16.42 4.20 -7.13
C ASP A 284 15.14 3.43 -6.81
N GLY A 285 14.17 3.53 -7.71
CA GLY A 285 12.81 3.02 -7.49
C GLY A 285 12.30 3.34 -6.07
N PRO A 286 11.93 2.32 -5.27
CA PRO A 286 11.36 2.52 -3.94
C PRO A 286 12.38 2.92 -2.87
N VAL A 287 13.68 2.85 -3.16
CA VAL A 287 14.74 3.04 -2.15
C VAL A 287 15.35 4.43 -2.25
N THR A 288 15.53 5.08 -1.11
CA THR A 288 16.33 6.30 -0.99
C THR A 288 17.35 6.13 0.14
N ILE A 289 18.63 6.43 -0.14
CA ILE A 289 19.74 6.37 0.80
C ILE A 289 20.29 7.79 1.00
N ASP A 290 20.24 8.27 2.24
CA ASP A 290 20.99 9.44 2.68
C ASP A 290 22.32 8.99 3.28
N LEU A 291 23.41 9.25 2.55
CA LEU A 291 24.75 8.82 2.94
C LEU A 291 25.24 9.56 4.20
N SER A 292 24.85 10.81 4.40
CA SER A 292 25.32 11.64 5.52
C SER A 292 24.81 11.14 6.87
N SER A 293 23.58 10.64 6.90
CA SER A 293 22.93 10.12 8.10
C SER A 293 22.94 8.59 8.18
N GLY A 294 23.19 7.92 7.05
CA GLY A 294 23.03 6.46 6.91
C GLY A 294 21.56 6.02 6.91
N VAL A 295 20.62 6.95 6.71
CA VAL A 295 19.19 6.63 6.65
C VAL A 295 18.88 5.95 5.32
N VAL A 296 18.28 4.76 5.37
CA VAL A 296 17.70 4.08 4.23
C VAL A 296 16.18 4.07 4.37
N THR A 297 15.50 4.53 3.34
CA THR A 297 14.05 4.62 3.28
C THR A 297 13.54 3.79 2.12
N ILE A 298 12.57 2.90 2.38
CA ILE A 298 11.93 2.05 1.39
C ILE A 298 10.44 2.45 1.34
N ASP A 299 10.02 3.06 0.24
CA ASP A 299 8.65 3.45 -0.02
C ASP A 299 7.87 2.31 -0.71
N LEU A 300 7.06 1.61 0.08
CA LEU A 300 6.31 0.45 -0.41
C LEU A 300 5.13 0.87 -1.30
N ALA A 301 4.69 2.13 -1.27
CA ALA A 301 3.63 2.61 -2.17
C ALA A 301 4.08 2.65 -3.65
N GLN A 302 5.38 2.59 -3.92
CA GLN A 302 5.91 2.45 -5.29
C GLN A 302 5.91 1.01 -5.78
N LEU A 303 5.85 0.04 -4.87
CA LEU A 303 5.86 -1.39 -5.17
C LEU A 303 4.45 -2.00 -5.15
N TYR A 304 3.53 -1.38 -4.40
CA TYR A 304 2.17 -1.86 -4.18
C TYR A 304 1.13 -0.77 -4.45
N THR A 305 0.02 -1.15 -5.07
CA THR A 305 -1.20 -0.34 -5.09
C THR A 305 -1.97 -0.56 -3.78
N LEU A 306 -1.55 0.12 -2.71
CA LEU A 306 -1.96 -0.18 -1.32
C LEU A 306 -3.48 -0.31 -1.09
N ASN A 307 -4.31 0.44 -1.80
CA ASN A 307 -5.78 0.45 -1.64
C ASN A 307 -6.53 -0.50 -2.60
N ASP A 308 -5.80 -1.32 -3.36
CA ASP A 308 -6.36 -2.32 -4.30
C ASP A 308 -5.67 -3.68 -4.12
N LEU A 309 -5.18 -3.95 -2.91
CA LEU A 309 -4.58 -5.23 -2.55
C LEU A 309 -5.65 -6.28 -2.23
N PRO A 310 -5.44 -7.55 -2.67
CA PRO A 310 -6.27 -8.67 -2.24
C PRO A 310 -6.34 -8.82 -0.72
N ALA A 311 -7.39 -9.50 -0.24
CA ALA A 311 -7.53 -9.79 1.18
C ALA A 311 -6.32 -10.56 1.73
N ASN A 312 -5.85 -10.15 2.90
CA ASN A 312 -4.73 -10.73 3.65
C ASN A 312 -3.38 -10.66 2.92
N THR A 313 -3.09 -9.54 2.25
CA THR A 313 -1.80 -9.35 1.57
C THR A 313 -0.73 -8.91 2.56
N THR A 314 0.30 -9.75 2.75
CA THR A 314 1.47 -9.41 3.58
C THR A 314 2.53 -8.70 2.75
N LEU A 315 2.95 -7.52 3.22
CA LEU A 315 4.03 -6.76 2.59
C LEU A 315 5.39 -7.43 2.85
N LEU A 316 6.31 -7.31 1.88
CA LEU A 316 7.68 -7.83 1.96
C LEU A 316 7.82 -9.36 2.12
N ASP A 317 6.73 -10.13 1.96
CA ASP A 317 6.76 -11.59 1.88
C ASP A 317 7.11 -12.10 0.46
N ASP A 318 6.85 -11.28 -0.56
CA ASP A 318 7.13 -11.63 -1.96
C ASP A 318 8.63 -11.51 -2.29
N ALA A 319 9.23 -12.62 -2.71
CA ALA A 319 10.66 -12.69 -3.03
C ALA A 319 11.06 -11.80 -4.23
N THR A 320 10.15 -11.55 -5.17
CA THR A 320 10.39 -10.66 -6.33
C THR A 320 10.46 -9.22 -5.87
N ILE A 321 9.56 -8.81 -4.97
CA ILE A 321 9.55 -7.46 -4.39
C ILE A 321 10.81 -7.24 -3.56
N ASN A 322 11.20 -8.22 -2.74
CA ASN A 322 12.44 -8.16 -1.98
C ASN A 322 13.67 -8.08 -2.90
N ALA A 323 13.68 -8.81 -4.01
CA ALA A 323 14.75 -8.74 -5.00
C ALA A 323 14.83 -7.36 -5.72
N GLN A 324 13.71 -6.68 -5.92
CA GLN A 324 13.70 -5.31 -6.46
C GLN A 324 14.30 -4.32 -5.47
N ILE A 325 13.98 -4.45 -4.18
CA ILE A 325 14.54 -3.59 -3.13
C ILE A 325 16.05 -3.80 -2.98
N THR A 326 16.51 -5.06 -2.94
CA THR A 326 17.94 -5.35 -2.86
C THR A 326 18.69 -4.93 -4.12
N GLY A 327 18.06 -5.10 -5.30
CA GLY A 327 18.55 -4.56 -6.57
C GLY A 327 18.74 -3.06 -6.52
N ALA A 328 17.72 -2.31 -6.08
CA ALA A 328 17.80 -0.85 -5.96
C ALA A 328 18.90 -0.38 -4.98
N ILE A 329 19.05 -1.04 -3.83
CA ILE A 329 20.17 -0.76 -2.90
C ILE A 329 21.52 -1.01 -3.58
N SER A 330 21.65 -2.13 -4.30
CA SER A 330 22.86 -2.48 -5.04
C SER A 330 23.16 -1.46 -6.13
N ASP A 331 22.17 -1.03 -6.91
CA ASP A 331 22.37 -0.09 -8.03
C ASP A 331 22.76 1.30 -7.51
N ILE A 332 22.13 1.77 -6.43
CA ILE A 332 22.53 3.01 -5.75
C ILE A 332 24.01 2.96 -5.33
N LEU A 333 24.42 1.88 -4.66
CA LEU A 333 25.75 1.79 -4.08
C LEU A 333 26.83 1.44 -5.12
N THR A 334 26.55 0.57 -6.09
CA THR A 334 27.56 0.02 -7.01
C THR A 334 27.58 0.67 -8.38
N GLU A 335 26.54 1.41 -8.77
CA GLU A 335 26.51 2.15 -10.04
C GLU A 335 26.44 3.67 -9.82
N GLN A 336 25.41 4.15 -9.11
CA GLN A 336 25.17 5.59 -8.98
C GLN A 336 26.25 6.30 -8.15
N LEU A 337 26.57 5.75 -6.97
CA LEU A 337 27.57 6.34 -6.08
C LEU A 337 28.96 6.39 -6.73
N PRO A 338 29.51 5.31 -7.34
CA PRO A 338 30.76 5.37 -8.07
C PRO A 338 30.75 6.37 -9.22
N ALA A 339 29.70 6.41 -10.03
CA ALA A 339 29.60 7.36 -11.14
C ALA A 339 29.63 8.82 -10.66
N LEU A 340 28.93 9.11 -9.55
CA LEU A 340 28.91 10.43 -8.93
C LEU A 340 30.25 10.78 -8.27
N LEU A 341 30.90 9.83 -7.59
CA LEU A 341 32.25 10.00 -7.05
C LEU A 341 33.23 10.31 -8.17
N THR A 342 33.30 9.48 -9.22
CA THR A 342 34.23 9.69 -10.34
C THR A 342 34.04 11.07 -10.95
N THR A 343 32.79 11.47 -11.23
CA THR A 343 32.51 12.79 -11.80
C THR A 343 32.97 13.92 -10.87
N THR A 344 32.66 13.83 -9.58
CA THR A 344 32.94 14.91 -8.62
C THR A 344 34.43 14.99 -8.29
N LEU A 345 35.11 13.85 -8.16
CA LEU A 345 36.54 13.77 -7.91
C LEU A 345 37.35 14.24 -9.13
N THR A 346 36.97 13.85 -10.35
CA THR A 346 37.62 14.37 -11.58
C THR A 346 37.49 15.89 -11.65
N ASN A 347 36.30 16.44 -11.42
CA ASN A 347 36.11 17.89 -11.40
C ASN A 347 36.95 18.58 -10.29
N ALA A 348 37.10 17.94 -9.13
CA ALA A 348 37.94 18.49 -8.05
C ALA A 348 39.42 18.51 -8.45
N LEU A 349 39.92 17.46 -9.10
CA LEU A 349 41.29 17.40 -9.62
C LEU A 349 41.52 18.41 -10.76
N ASP A 350 40.55 18.59 -11.64
CA ASP A 350 40.60 19.55 -12.75
C ASP A 350 40.55 21.02 -12.27
N VAL A 351 40.14 21.27 -11.02
CA VAL A 351 40.12 22.61 -10.39
C VAL A 351 41.25 22.79 -9.36
N ALA A 352 41.92 21.70 -8.95
CA ALA A 352 43.02 21.76 -8.00
C ALA A 352 44.26 22.40 -8.65
N ASP A 353 44.46 23.69 -8.34
CA ASP A 353 45.56 24.49 -8.88
C ASP A 353 46.92 23.93 -8.42
N VAL A 354 47.85 23.87 -9.37
CA VAL A 354 49.26 23.56 -9.17
C VAL A 354 50.06 24.73 -9.74
N GLN A 355 50.82 25.40 -8.87
CA GLN A 355 51.66 26.51 -9.27
C GLN A 355 53.13 26.15 -9.06
N LEU A 356 53.90 26.25 -10.14
CA LEU A 356 55.35 26.21 -10.14
C LEU A 356 55.90 27.62 -10.32
N VAL A 357 56.75 28.07 -9.42
CA VAL A 357 57.52 29.31 -9.56
C VAL A 357 59.00 28.96 -9.60
N VAL A 358 59.68 29.32 -10.69
CA VAL A 358 61.12 29.18 -10.85
C VAL A 358 61.75 30.56 -10.94
N ASP A 359 62.57 30.91 -9.96
CA ASP A 359 63.36 32.13 -9.91
C ASP A 359 64.81 31.81 -10.25
N THR A 360 65.44 32.60 -11.12
CA THR A 360 66.84 32.43 -11.50
C THR A 360 67.55 33.77 -11.64
N GLY A 361 68.78 33.84 -11.12
CA GLY A 361 69.69 34.95 -11.31
C GLY A 361 70.34 34.87 -12.69
N VAL A 362 70.45 36.01 -13.38
CA VAL A 362 71.10 36.09 -14.68
C VAL A 362 72.38 36.89 -14.55
N ASP A 363 73.48 36.23 -14.88
CA ASP A 363 74.85 36.72 -14.77
C ASP A 363 75.44 37.03 -16.14
N LEU A 364 76.14 38.16 -16.24
CA LEU A 364 76.98 38.51 -17.38
C LEU A 364 78.43 38.62 -16.92
N LEU A 365 79.29 37.73 -17.40
CA LEU A 365 80.70 37.65 -16.99
C LEU A 365 80.89 37.50 -15.46
N GLY A 366 79.97 36.78 -14.80
CA GLY A 366 80.00 36.52 -13.35
C GLY A 366 79.54 37.68 -12.47
N ALA A 367 78.73 38.59 -13.03
CA ALA A 367 78.06 39.64 -12.28
C ALA A 367 76.56 39.61 -12.56
N GLY A 368 75.75 39.61 -11.50
CA GLY A 368 74.29 39.66 -11.57
C GLY A 368 73.80 40.91 -12.27
N VAL A 369 73.05 40.72 -13.36
CA VAL A 369 72.56 41.79 -14.25
C VAL A 369 71.04 41.81 -14.40
N ALA A 370 70.36 40.71 -14.09
CA ALA A 370 68.90 40.60 -14.10
C ALA A 370 68.43 39.40 -13.27
N GLY A 371 67.16 39.40 -12.89
CA GLY A 371 66.39 38.23 -12.47
C GLY A 371 65.40 37.81 -13.56
N LEU A 372 65.13 36.52 -13.62
CA LEU A 372 64.11 35.91 -14.48
C LEU A 372 63.24 34.98 -13.62
N THR A 373 61.93 35.15 -13.72
CA THR A 373 60.94 34.32 -13.02
C THR A 373 60.02 33.68 -14.03
N LEU A 374 59.90 32.36 -13.96
CA LEU A 374 58.96 31.55 -14.73
C LEU A 374 57.87 31.07 -13.78
N THR A 375 56.62 31.45 -14.06
CA THR A 375 55.46 30.98 -13.32
C THR A 375 54.65 30.08 -14.23
N VAL A 376 54.46 28.82 -13.83
CA VAL A 376 53.59 27.88 -14.52
C VAL A 376 52.38 27.61 -13.65
N ASP A 377 51.22 27.97 -14.19
CA ASP A 377 49.92 27.66 -13.61
C ASP A 377 49.32 26.50 -14.39
N THR A 378 49.05 25.40 -13.70
CA THR A 378 48.44 24.17 -14.24
C THR A 378 47.50 23.61 -13.18
N THR A 379 46.77 22.55 -13.49
CA THR A 379 45.98 21.81 -12.49
C THR A 379 46.50 20.39 -12.31
N VAL A 380 46.10 19.72 -11.23
CA VAL A 380 46.38 18.29 -11.06
C VAL A 380 45.73 17.50 -12.21
N GLY A 381 44.51 17.87 -12.60
CA GLY A 381 43.83 17.30 -13.78
C GLY A 381 44.65 17.44 -15.07
N ASP A 382 45.24 18.60 -15.34
CA ASP A 382 46.13 18.80 -16.49
C ASP A 382 47.34 17.87 -16.48
N LEU A 383 47.96 17.69 -15.31
CA LEU A 383 49.10 16.80 -15.13
C LEU A 383 48.71 15.32 -15.27
N LEU A 384 47.47 14.97 -14.93
CA LEU A 384 46.91 13.63 -15.12
C LEU A 384 46.31 13.44 -16.53
N GLY A 385 46.30 14.47 -17.37
CA GLY A 385 45.81 14.43 -18.75
C GLY A 385 44.29 14.53 -18.89
N THR A 386 43.58 15.03 -17.88
CA THR A 386 42.13 15.24 -17.87
C THR A 386 41.69 16.69 -18.10
N GLY A 387 42.59 17.67 -17.96
CA GLY A 387 42.28 19.10 -18.04
C GLY A 387 42.58 19.82 -19.37
N ASP A 388 42.46 21.16 -19.35
CA ASP A 388 42.56 22.09 -20.50
C ASP A 388 44.01 22.50 -20.89
N GLY A 389 45.00 22.12 -20.07
CA GLY A 389 46.43 22.32 -20.30
C GLY A 389 47.08 23.43 -19.47
N ALA A 390 48.38 23.31 -19.23
CA ALA A 390 49.17 24.26 -18.46
C ALA A 390 49.38 25.60 -19.17
N THR A 391 49.63 26.66 -18.40
CA THR A 391 50.03 27.99 -18.90
C THR A 391 51.38 28.43 -18.32
N LEU A 392 52.20 29.11 -19.12
CA LEU A 392 53.50 29.65 -18.70
C LEU A 392 53.49 31.18 -18.81
N THR A 393 53.82 31.83 -17.71
CA THR A 393 54.05 33.28 -17.61
C THR A 393 55.52 33.54 -17.33
N VAL A 394 56.14 34.42 -18.11
CA VAL A 394 57.55 34.80 -17.95
C VAL A 394 57.65 36.26 -17.53
N THR A 395 58.38 36.53 -16.46
CA THR A 395 58.72 37.89 -16.02
C THR A 395 60.22 38.03 -15.81
N GLY A 396 60.74 39.24 -15.98
CA GLY A 396 62.17 39.49 -15.81
C GLY A 396 62.46 40.96 -15.60
N ASP A 397 63.58 41.24 -14.95
CA ASP A 397 64.00 42.59 -14.59
C ASP A 397 65.32 42.99 -15.26
N GLY A 398 65.92 44.10 -14.81
CA GLY A 398 67.25 44.52 -15.24
C GLY A 398 67.38 44.65 -16.76
N ILE A 399 68.38 43.96 -17.32
CA ILE A 399 68.64 43.97 -18.77
C ILE A 399 67.61 43.17 -19.58
N LEU A 400 66.80 42.31 -18.95
CA LEU A 400 65.81 41.46 -19.62
C LEU A 400 64.46 42.14 -19.80
N GLY A 401 64.08 43.08 -18.91
CA GLY A 401 62.78 43.77 -18.98
C GLY A 401 62.40 44.30 -20.38
N PRO A 402 63.29 45.03 -21.09
CA PRO A 402 63.01 45.55 -22.43
C PRO A 402 62.88 44.48 -23.54
N VAL A 403 63.40 43.27 -23.32
CA VAL A 403 63.44 42.18 -24.31
C VAL A 403 62.48 41.02 -23.97
N LEU A 404 61.68 41.14 -22.91
CA LEU A 404 60.70 40.13 -22.51
C LEU A 404 59.76 39.72 -23.63
N GLY A 405 59.26 40.68 -24.44
CA GLY A 405 58.37 40.39 -25.57
C GLY A 405 59.01 39.54 -26.67
N THR A 406 60.34 39.40 -26.69
CA THR A 406 61.07 38.47 -27.56
C THR A 406 61.47 37.18 -26.87
N LEU A 407 61.66 37.19 -25.55
CA LEU A 407 62.06 36.04 -24.75
C LEU A 407 60.87 35.10 -24.46
N ASP A 408 59.70 35.66 -24.16
CA ASP A 408 58.48 34.89 -23.87
C ASP A 408 58.16 33.82 -24.94
N PRO A 409 58.02 34.15 -26.25
CA PRO A 409 57.73 33.14 -27.27
C PRO A 409 58.86 32.10 -27.47
N LEU A 410 60.08 32.35 -26.99
CA LEU A 410 61.18 31.38 -27.02
C LEU A 410 61.12 30.37 -25.87
N LEU A 411 60.50 30.76 -24.75
CA LEU A 411 60.35 29.91 -23.55
C LEU A 411 59.03 29.13 -23.55
N GLN A 412 57.98 29.62 -24.22
CA GLN A 412 56.69 28.91 -24.34
C GLN A 412 56.81 27.44 -24.80
N PRO A 413 57.69 27.06 -25.76
CA PRO A 413 57.86 25.66 -26.13
C PRO A 413 58.34 24.75 -24.98
N LEU A 414 59.07 25.29 -23.99
CA LEU A 414 59.59 24.54 -22.84
C LEU A 414 58.46 24.01 -21.96
N LEU A 415 57.31 24.68 -21.93
CA LEU A 415 56.16 24.25 -21.16
C LEU A 415 55.73 22.83 -21.56
N GLY A 416 55.53 22.59 -22.85
CA GLY A 416 55.10 21.29 -23.36
C GLY A 416 56.22 20.28 -23.58
N SER A 417 57.46 20.72 -23.82
CA SER A 417 58.58 19.81 -24.10
C SER A 417 59.35 19.36 -22.87
N THR A 418 59.32 20.14 -21.79
CA THR A 418 60.22 19.96 -20.64
C THR A 418 59.47 20.04 -19.33
N ILE A 419 58.75 21.14 -19.05
CA ILE A 419 58.13 21.38 -17.74
C ILE A 419 57.01 20.38 -17.47
N VAL A 420 55.99 20.30 -18.33
CA VAL A 420 54.85 19.39 -18.14
C VAL A 420 55.31 17.92 -18.14
N PRO A 421 56.15 17.44 -19.09
CA PRO A 421 56.68 16.08 -19.03
C PRO A 421 57.48 15.76 -17.77
N ALA A 422 58.25 16.72 -17.24
CA ALA A 422 58.98 16.53 -15.99
C ALA A 422 58.03 16.45 -14.78
N LEU A 423 57.06 17.36 -14.69
CA LEU A 423 56.05 17.34 -13.63
C LEU A 423 55.24 16.04 -13.67
N THR A 424 54.74 15.63 -14.83
CA THR A 424 53.98 14.38 -14.99
C THR A 424 54.81 13.12 -14.70
N GLY A 425 56.07 13.08 -15.15
CA GLY A 425 56.96 11.95 -14.88
C GLY A 425 57.28 11.79 -13.40
N ILE A 426 57.60 12.87 -12.71
CA ILE A 426 57.94 12.83 -11.28
C ILE A 426 56.69 12.52 -10.45
N LEU A 427 55.54 13.13 -10.78
CA LEU A 427 54.28 12.82 -10.10
C LEU A 427 53.92 11.33 -10.27
N GLY A 428 54.14 10.76 -11.46
CA GLY A 428 53.95 9.34 -11.73
C GLY A 428 54.92 8.43 -10.97
N ASP A 429 56.19 8.82 -10.81
CA ASP A 429 57.19 8.06 -10.05
C ASP A 429 56.90 8.10 -8.53
N VAL A 430 56.45 9.24 -8.00
CA VAL A 430 56.15 9.41 -6.56
C VAL A 430 54.84 8.73 -6.17
N LEU A 431 53.77 8.90 -6.97
CA LEU A 431 52.48 8.27 -6.71
C LEU A 431 52.48 6.77 -7.05
N GLY A 432 53.34 6.36 -7.98
CA GLY A 432 53.36 5.01 -8.55
C GLY A 432 52.42 4.89 -9.75
N GLY A 433 52.80 4.04 -10.72
CA GLY A 433 52.14 3.97 -12.03
C GLY A 433 50.67 3.57 -12.04
N ASP A 434 50.17 2.92 -10.98
CA ASP A 434 48.78 2.45 -10.85
C ASP A 434 48.00 3.16 -9.73
N PHE A 435 48.51 4.25 -9.15
CA PHE A 435 47.92 4.94 -7.98
C PHE A 435 46.41 5.15 -8.08
N VAL A 436 45.96 5.76 -9.20
CA VAL A 436 44.54 6.04 -9.44
C VAL A 436 43.73 4.75 -9.50
N ALA A 437 44.24 3.72 -10.17
CA ALA A 437 43.57 2.44 -10.28
C ALA A 437 43.46 1.75 -8.92
N ASP A 438 44.51 1.81 -8.10
CA ASP A 438 44.53 1.25 -6.74
C ASP A 438 43.58 1.99 -5.80
N THR A 439 43.54 3.33 -5.87
CA THR A 439 42.56 4.14 -5.12
C THR A 439 41.14 3.77 -5.52
N VAL A 440 40.83 3.76 -6.82
CA VAL A 440 39.49 3.39 -7.32
C VAL A 440 39.11 1.97 -6.88
N GLN A 441 40.02 1.00 -6.99
CA GLN A 441 39.77 -0.37 -6.55
C GLN A 441 39.53 -0.47 -5.04
N THR A 442 40.23 0.33 -4.24
CA THR A 442 40.01 0.41 -2.79
C THR A 442 38.62 0.96 -2.49
N LEU A 443 38.21 2.05 -3.14
CA LEU A 443 36.88 2.64 -2.99
C LEU A 443 35.78 1.65 -3.39
N LEU A 444 35.93 0.97 -4.54
CA LEU A 444 34.98 -0.04 -5.02
C LEU A 444 34.89 -1.24 -4.07
N THR A 445 36.00 -1.67 -3.49
CA THR A 445 36.02 -2.76 -2.50
C THR A 445 35.26 -2.38 -1.23
N THR A 446 35.44 -1.14 -0.75
CA THR A 446 34.69 -0.59 0.39
C THR A 446 33.20 -0.56 0.11
N ILE A 447 32.80 -0.03 -1.04
CA ILE A 447 31.40 0.02 -1.50
C ILE A 447 30.78 -1.38 -1.58
N THR A 448 31.47 -2.33 -2.20
CA THR A 448 30.99 -3.71 -2.36
C THR A 448 30.81 -4.39 -1.00
N SER A 449 31.73 -4.13 -0.06
CA SER A 449 31.65 -4.66 1.30
C SER A 449 30.41 -4.14 2.04
N THR A 450 30.03 -2.87 1.82
CA THR A 450 28.81 -2.28 2.38
C THR A 450 27.56 -2.95 1.82
N VAL A 451 27.51 -3.26 0.52
CA VAL A 451 26.38 -4.00 -0.08
C VAL A 451 26.23 -5.36 0.60
N THR A 452 27.33 -6.12 0.72
CA THR A 452 27.31 -7.42 1.40
C THR A 452 26.89 -7.32 2.88
N ALA A 453 27.26 -6.24 3.56
CA ALA A 453 26.82 -5.99 4.93
C ALA A 453 25.31 -5.68 5.02
N LEU A 454 24.70 -5.15 3.96
CA LEU A 454 23.27 -4.86 3.87
C LEU A 454 22.43 -6.04 3.37
N ASP A 455 23.04 -7.10 2.83
CA ASP A 455 22.34 -8.30 2.34
C ASP A 455 21.25 -8.85 3.30
N PRO A 456 21.48 -8.99 4.63
CA PRO A 456 20.48 -9.55 5.54
C PRO A 456 19.37 -8.56 5.93
N LEU A 457 19.39 -7.32 5.43
CA LEU A 457 18.50 -6.24 5.90
C LEU A 457 17.01 -6.63 5.86
N LEU A 458 16.54 -7.16 4.75
CA LEU A 458 15.11 -7.53 4.61
C LEU A 458 14.74 -8.75 5.46
N ASP A 459 15.68 -9.67 5.67
CA ASP A 459 15.47 -10.80 6.60
C ASP A 459 15.29 -10.29 8.03
N VAL A 460 16.07 -9.27 8.44
CA VAL A 460 15.92 -8.62 9.76
C VAL A 460 14.56 -7.94 9.88
N VAL A 461 14.12 -7.19 8.87
CA VAL A 461 12.79 -6.56 8.86
C VAL A 461 11.69 -7.61 9.01
N ASN A 462 11.71 -8.66 8.19
CA ASN A 462 10.70 -9.73 8.21
C ASN A 462 10.76 -10.59 9.48
N GLN A 463 11.91 -10.66 10.16
CA GLN A 463 12.02 -11.30 11.47
C GLN A 463 11.37 -10.47 12.58
N LEU A 464 11.40 -9.15 12.46
CA LEU A 464 10.92 -8.22 13.48
C LEU A 464 9.45 -7.88 13.33
N VAL A 465 8.96 -7.75 12.09
CA VAL A 465 7.60 -7.31 11.82
C VAL A 465 7.04 -8.02 10.59
N SER A 466 5.76 -8.37 10.66
CA SER A 466 4.93 -8.72 9.51
C SER A 466 3.78 -7.73 9.42
N VAL A 467 3.59 -7.14 8.25
CA VAL A 467 2.54 -6.14 8.00
C VAL A 467 1.59 -6.67 6.95
N THR A 468 0.36 -6.97 7.34
CA THR A 468 -0.70 -7.46 6.45
C THR A 468 -1.73 -6.36 6.21
N ILE A 469 -1.91 -5.96 4.95
CA ILE A 469 -2.95 -5.01 4.53
C ILE A 469 -4.22 -5.77 4.13
N ASN A 470 -5.37 -5.14 4.32
CA ASN A 470 -6.69 -5.71 4.01
C ASN A 470 -6.89 -7.04 4.76
N SER A 471 -6.60 -7.07 6.05
CA SER A 471 -6.71 -8.30 6.82
C SER A 471 -8.18 -8.61 7.10
N GLN A 472 -8.64 -9.69 6.47
CA GLN A 472 -9.99 -10.26 6.58
C GLN A 472 -9.88 -11.65 7.20
N THR A 473 -9.18 -11.77 8.34
CA THR A 473 -9.24 -12.99 9.13
C THR A 473 -10.60 -13.13 9.81
N ALA A 474 -10.87 -14.35 10.32
CA ALA A 474 -12.13 -14.69 10.98
C ALA A 474 -12.64 -13.57 11.90
N PRO A 475 -13.94 -13.26 11.86
CA PRO A 475 -14.52 -12.21 12.66
C PRO A 475 -14.38 -12.54 14.14
N ALA A 476 -14.19 -11.49 14.92
CA ALA A 476 -14.23 -11.55 16.37
C ALA A 476 -14.69 -10.18 16.83
N PHE A 477 -15.97 -10.08 17.16
CA PHE A 477 -16.43 -8.98 17.99
C PHE A 477 -15.67 -9.01 19.33
N THR A 478 -15.25 -7.84 19.81
CA THR A 478 -14.66 -7.74 21.14
C THR A 478 -15.75 -7.76 22.22
N GLU A 479 -16.97 -7.34 21.88
CA GLU A 479 -18.11 -7.40 22.79
C GLU A 479 -18.48 -8.87 23.08
N PRO A 480 -18.32 -9.35 24.33
CA PRO A 480 -18.43 -10.79 24.62
C PRO A 480 -19.81 -11.41 24.38
N ALA A 481 -20.86 -10.58 24.31
CA ALA A 481 -22.23 -11.02 24.07
C ALA A 481 -22.62 -11.01 22.57
N ALA A 482 -21.76 -10.49 21.69
CA ALA A 482 -22.02 -10.40 20.27
C ALA A 482 -22.00 -11.78 19.59
N ASP A 483 -22.68 -11.88 18.45
CA ASP A 483 -22.72 -13.09 17.62
C ASP A 483 -21.77 -12.97 16.43
N ASP A 484 -20.72 -13.79 16.44
CA ASP A 484 -19.78 -13.89 15.31
C ASP A 484 -20.33 -14.73 14.14
N THR A 485 -21.49 -15.37 14.30
CA THR A 485 -22.09 -16.21 13.25
C THR A 485 -22.50 -15.34 12.05
N GLY A 486 -21.90 -15.59 10.89
CA GLY A 486 -22.16 -14.80 9.69
C GLY A 486 -21.50 -13.41 9.70
N ALA A 487 -20.71 -13.09 10.72
CA ALA A 487 -20.01 -11.82 10.81
C ALA A 487 -18.90 -11.69 9.76
N THR A 488 -18.59 -10.46 9.37
CA THR A 488 -17.52 -10.10 8.45
C THR A 488 -16.67 -9.02 9.08
N THR A 489 -15.35 -9.20 9.06
CA THR A 489 -14.39 -8.20 9.55
C THR A 489 -13.40 -7.81 8.47
N VAL A 490 -13.15 -6.52 8.33
CA VAL A 490 -12.05 -5.95 7.56
C VAL A 490 -11.18 -5.08 8.45
N ARG A 491 -9.87 -5.20 8.26
CA ARG A 491 -8.86 -4.38 8.94
C ARG A 491 -8.00 -3.71 7.90
N ALA A 492 -7.70 -2.43 8.08
CA ALA A 492 -6.80 -1.73 7.17
C ALA A 492 -5.41 -2.34 7.24
N VAL A 493 -4.87 -2.52 8.45
CA VAL A 493 -3.55 -3.10 8.67
C VAL A 493 -3.55 -4.00 9.90
N ARG A 494 -2.92 -5.18 9.80
CA ARG A 494 -2.48 -6.01 10.91
C ARG A 494 -0.96 -5.99 11.00
N VAL A 495 -0.43 -5.73 12.19
CA VAL A 495 1.01 -5.71 12.48
C VAL A 495 1.32 -6.81 13.48
N GLN A 496 2.13 -7.80 13.09
CA GLN A 496 2.64 -8.80 14.00
C GLN A 496 4.10 -8.51 14.34
N LEU A 497 4.41 -8.38 15.62
CA LEU A 497 5.74 -8.08 16.14
C LEU A 497 6.42 -9.37 16.59
N LEU A 498 7.67 -9.56 16.14
CA LEU A 498 8.43 -10.81 16.25
C LEU A 498 7.58 -12.05 15.90
N PRO A 499 7.13 -12.22 14.64
CA PRO A 499 6.18 -13.27 14.25
C PRO A 499 6.59 -14.69 14.71
N ALA A 500 7.89 -14.99 14.74
CA ALA A 500 8.40 -16.29 15.20
C ALA A 500 8.24 -16.53 16.71
N ALA A 501 8.13 -15.46 17.51
CA ALA A 501 7.94 -15.49 18.96
C ALA A 501 6.54 -15.04 19.40
N ASP A 502 5.72 -14.53 18.47
CA ASP A 502 4.37 -13.99 18.70
C ASP A 502 4.32 -12.99 19.87
N LEU A 503 5.19 -11.97 19.83
CA LEU A 503 5.31 -11.00 20.92
C LEU A 503 4.00 -10.24 21.12
N ALA A 504 3.45 -9.70 20.03
CA ALA A 504 2.18 -9.00 19.99
C ALA A 504 1.65 -8.94 18.55
N THR A 505 0.33 -9.03 18.41
CA THR A 505 -0.40 -8.71 17.19
C THR A 505 -1.24 -7.46 17.44
N VAL A 506 -1.11 -6.46 16.58
CA VAL A 506 -1.84 -5.20 16.67
C VAL A 506 -2.62 -4.98 15.39
N ASP A 507 -3.93 -4.85 15.54
CA ASP A 507 -4.87 -4.61 14.47
C ASP A 507 -5.26 -3.14 14.47
N LEU A 508 -5.13 -2.50 13.30
CA LEU A 508 -5.30 -1.08 13.10
C LEU A 508 -6.47 -0.83 12.14
N ALA A 509 -7.41 -0.01 12.60
CA ALA A 509 -8.66 0.30 11.93
C ALA A 509 -9.43 -0.97 11.53
N THR A 510 -10.15 -1.54 12.49
CA THR A 510 -10.99 -2.72 12.38
C THR A 510 -12.46 -2.30 12.25
N ALA A 511 -13.17 -2.90 11.29
CA ALA A 511 -14.62 -2.80 11.15
C ALA A 511 -15.22 -4.20 11.05
N THR A 512 -16.10 -4.54 11.99
CA THR A 512 -16.83 -5.82 12.02
C THR A 512 -18.32 -5.55 11.91
N VAL A 513 -19.01 -6.30 11.07
CA VAL A 513 -20.48 -6.27 10.94
C VAL A 513 -21.05 -7.68 10.89
N GLN A 514 -22.27 -7.83 11.38
CA GLN A 514 -23.10 -9.02 11.24
C GLN A 514 -24.51 -8.56 10.90
N ALA A 515 -25.19 -9.33 10.05
CA ALA A 515 -26.60 -9.17 9.80
C ALA A 515 -27.20 -10.55 9.48
N ASP A 516 -28.30 -10.90 10.14
CA ASP A 516 -29.07 -12.10 9.79
C ASP A 516 -29.99 -11.84 8.57
N PRO A 517 -30.44 -12.88 7.85
CA PRO A 517 -31.57 -12.75 6.94
C PRO A 517 -32.85 -12.30 7.69
N PHE A 518 -33.79 -11.69 6.97
CA PHE A 518 -35.17 -11.55 7.46
C PHE A 518 -35.79 -12.93 7.69
N ALA A 519 -36.57 -13.08 8.76
CA ALA A 519 -37.42 -14.24 8.94
C ALA A 519 -38.49 -14.25 7.84
N GLY A 520 -38.62 -15.37 7.11
CA GLY A 520 -39.54 -15.44 5.99
C GLY A 520 -41.00 -15.60 6.41
N ILE A 521 -41.89 -15.02 5.62
CA ILE A 521 -43.35 -15.19 5.70
C ILE A 521 -43.75 -16.66 5.57
N ALA A 522 -44.65 -17.11 6.44
CA ALA A 522 -45.26 -18.43 6.36
C ALA A 522 -46.67 -18.41 6.95
N ILE A 523 -47.56 -19.21 6.37
CA ILE A 523 -48.91 -19.47 6.91
C ILE A 523 -48.86 -20.77 7.71
N THR A 524 -49.31 -20.73 8.96
CA THR A 524 -49.33 -21.89 9.88
C THR A 524 -50.74 -22.40 10.16
N SER A 525 -51.75 -21.56 9.98
CA SER A 525 -53.16 -21.96 9.99
C SER A 525 -53.93 -21.14 8.95
N PRO A 526 -54.83 -21.75 8.16
CA PRO A 526 -55.06 -23.20 8.08
C PRO A 526 -53.81 -23.96 7.61
N GLU A 527 -53.68 -25.22 8.04
CA GLU A 527 -52.71 -26.12 7.43
C GLU A 527 -53.18 -26.45 6.00
N ASP A 528 -52.25 -26.69 5.08
CA ASP A 528 -52.59 -27.02 3.70
C ASP A 528 -53.51 -28.26 3.62
N GLY A 529 -54.62 -28.13 2.90
CA GLY A 529 -55.67 -29.15 2.78
C GLY A 529 -56.66 -29.22 3.95
N THR A 530 -56.73 -28.21 4.82
CA THR A 530 -57.72 -28.17 5.92
C THR A 530 -59.15 -28.07 5.39
N ASP A 531 -60.08 -28.84 6.00
CA ASP A 531 -61.52 -28.76 5.72
C ASP A 531 -62.29 -28.07 6.87
N TYR A 532 -63.01 -27.00 6.57
CA TYR A 532 -63.99 -26.38 7.46
C TYR A 532 -65.40 -26.86 7.12
N THR A 533 -66.16 -27.35 8.11
CA THR A 533 -67.54 -27.81 7.87
C THR A 533 -68.57 -26.74 8.25
N VAL A 534 -69.45 -26.39 7.33
CA VAL A 534 -70.64 -25.55 7.56
C VAL A 534 -71.94 -26.37 7.42
N PRO A 535 -73.06 -25.95 8.03
CA PRO A 535 -74.29 -26.76 8.00
C PRO A 535 -74.93 -26.98 6.62
N ALA A 536 -74.89 -25.98 5.73
CA ALA A 536 -75.50 -26.04 4.40
C ALA A 536 -74.60 -25.47 3.29
N ASP A 537 -74.91 -25.78 2.03
CA ASP A 537 -74.13 -25.36 0.85
C ASP A 537 -74.13 -23.83 0.61
N ASP A 538 -75.10 -23.10 1.15
CA ASP A 538 -75.22 -21.64 1.08
C ASP A 538 -74.73 -20.92 2.34
N ASP A 539 -74.22 -21.67 3.33
CA ASP A 539 -73.62 -21.09 4.52
C ASP A 539 -72.17 -20.63 4.26
N THR A 540 -71.72 -19.71 5.11
CA THR A 540 -70.34 -19.19 5.10
C THR A 540 -69.72 -19.31 6.48
N THR A 541 -68.39 -19.38 6.57
CA THR A 541 -67.65 -19.34 7.84
C THR A 541 -66.62 -18.22 7.88
N SER A 542 -66.21 -17.80 9.08
CA SER A 542 -65.02 -16.96 9.25
C SER A 542 -63.79 -17.85 9.33
N VAL A 543 -62.78 -17.55 8.51
CA VAL A 543 -61.52 -18.30 8.49
C VAL A 543 -60.41 -17.42 9.05
N PRO A 544 -59.88 -17.74 10.25
CA PRO A 544 -58.66 -17.10 10.73
C PRO A 544 -57.46 -17.64 9.96
N VAL A 545 -56.64 -16.74 9.43
CA VAL A 545 -55.35 -17.07 8.81
C VAL A 545 -54.27 -16.55 9.73
N THR A 546 -53.38 -17.44 10.19
CA THR A 546 -52.29 -17.12 11.11
C THR A 546 -50.98 -17.60 10.55
N GLY A 547 -49.89 -16.93 10.94
CA GLY A 547 -48.58 -17.28 10.42
C GLY A 547 -47.43 -16.65 11.20
N THR A 548 -46.24 -16.74 10.60
CA THR A 548 -45.02 -16.08 11.06
C THR A 548 -44.46 -15.18 9.96
N ALA A 549 -43.79 -14.10 10.35
CA ALA A 549 -43.11 -13.13 9.48
C ALA A 549 -41.95 -12.49 10.27
N GLU A 550 -41.18 -11.60 9.64
CA GLU A 550 -40.21 -10.77 10.36
C GLU A 550 -40.92 -9.94 11.45
N PRO A 551 -40.43 -9.92 12.70
CA PRO A 551 -41.04 -9.11 13.75
C PRO A 551 -41.16 -7.64 13.36
N GLY A 552 -42.38 -7.10 13.44
CA GLY A 552 -42.69 -5.72 13.06
C GLY A 552 -42.91 -5.49 11.55
N ALA A 553 -42.87 -6.52 10.70
CA ALA A 553 -43.20 -6.37 9.29
C ALA A 553 -44.70 -6.16 9.04
N ASP A 554 -45.02 -5.41 7.99
CA ASP A 554 -46.39 -5.29 7.48
C ASP A 554 -46.72 -6.57 6.69
N VAL A 555 -47.82 -7.24 7.02
CA VAL A 555 -48.27 -8.48 6.38
C VAL A 555 -49.60 -8.22 5.68
N ASP A 556 -49.65 -8.50 4.39
CA ASP A 556 -50.86 -8.46 3.57
C ASP A 556 -51.23 -9.89 3.16
N VAL A 557 -52.49 -10.24 3.37
CA VAL A 557 -53.03 -11.56 3.02
C VAL A 557 -54.20 -11.37 2.07
N THR A 558 -54.19 -12.09 0.95
CA THR A 558 -55.29 -12.17 -0.02
C THR A 558 -55.95 -13.55 0.05
N LEU A 559 -57.22 -13.60 -0.37
CA LEU A 559 -57.97 -14.84 -0.50
C LEU A 559 -58.45 -14.96 -1.95
N ASP A 560 -58.20 -16.10 -2.58
CA ASP A 560 -58.62 -16.42 -3.96
C ASP A 560 -58.16 -15.39 -5.02
N GLY A 561 -57.05 -14.71 -4.76
CA GLY A 561 -56.52 -13.63 -5.62
C GLY A 561 -57.38 -12.35 -5.63
N ASP A 562 -58.25 -12.15 -4.64
CA ASP A 562 -59.03 -10.92 -4.49
C ASP A 562 -58.22 -9.81 -3.81
N ASP A 563 -57.53 -9.02 -4.62
CA ASP A 563 -56.76 -7.86 -4.15
C ASP A 563 -57.63 -6.80 -3.43
N GLU A 564 -58.91 -6.64 -3.81
CA GLU A 564 -59.81 -5.68 -3.15
C GLU A 564 -60.22 -6.15 -1.74
N GLY A 565 -60.14 -7.45 -1.48
CA GLY A 565 -60.46 -8.12 -0.22
C GLY A 565 -59.29 -8.27 0.77
N THR A 566 -58.10 -7.77 0.43
CA THR A 566 -56.86 -7.90 1.22
C THR A 566 -57.05 -7.55 2.69
N GLN A 567 -56.53 -8.40 3.58
CA GLN A 567 -56.45 -8.15 5.01
C GLN A 567 -55.01 -7.84 5.42
N SER A 568 -54.79 -6.71 6.08
CA SER A 568 -53.46 -6.27 6.51
C SER A 568 -53.30 -6.34 8.04
N THR A 569 -52.11 -6.69 8.50
CA THR A 569 -51.72 -6.64 9.92
C THR A 569 -50.23 -6.36 10.05
N VAL A 570 -49.75 -6.05 11.26
CA VAL A 570 -48.31 -6.02 11.56
C VAL A 570 -47.97 -7.28 12.36
N ALA A 571 -46.84 -7.92 12.04
CA ALA A 571 -46.34 -9.04 12.83
C ALA A 571 -45.90 -8.57 14.22
N GLY A 572 -46.22 -9.37 15.25
CA GLY A 572 -45.84 -9.09 16.63
C GLY A 572 -44.32 -9.12 16.85
N GLU A 573 -43.88 -8.75 18.05
CA GLU A 573 -42.46 -8.82 18.47
C GLU A 573 -41.89 -10.26 18.44
N ASP A 574 -42.76 -11.26 18.48
CA ASP A 574 -42.42 -12.68 18.34
C ASP A 574 -42.54 -13.20 16.89
N GLY A 575 -42.81 -12.31 15.93
CA GLY A 575 -43.00 -12.63 14.51
C GLY A 575 -44.38 -13.22 14.18
N THR A 576 -45.29 -13.39 15.15
CA THR A 576 -46.61 -13.97 14.87
C THR A 576 -47.57 -12.94 14.29
N TRP A 577 -48.44 -13.38 13.37
CA TRP A 577 -49.49 -12.53 12.80
C TRP A 577 -50.80 -13.29 12.65
N THR A 578 -51.91 -12.55 12.57
CA THR A 578 -53.25 -13.12 12.37
C THR A 578 -54.15 -12.13 11.66
N VAL A 579 -54.85 -12.60 10.63
CA VAL A 579 -55.98 -11.91 10.00
C VAL A 579 -57.21 -12.83 9.99
N THR A 580 -58.38 -12.30 9.67
CA THR A 580 -59.60 -13.13 9.59
C THR A 580 -60.42 -12.71 8.39
N PHE A 581 -60.71 -13.67 7.50
CA PHE A 581 -61.62 -13.49 6.38
C PHE A 581 -63.04 -13.86 6.83
N PRO A 582 -63.98 -12.89 6.89
CA PRO A 582 -65.38 -13.19 7.18
C PRO A 582 -66.10 -13.68 5.93
N GLY A 583 -67.08 -14.57 6.11
CA GLY A 583 -68.02 -14.90 5.03
C GLY A 583 -67.44 -15.75 3.90
N VAL A 584 -66.45 -16.60 4.21
CA VAL A 584 -65.88 -17.56 3.25
C VAL A 584 -66.92 -18.63 2.94
N ALA A 585 -67.34 -18.70 1.67
CA ALA A 585 -68.40 -19.60 1.19
C ALA A 585 -67.93 -21.04 1.05
N VAL A 586 -68.83 -21.98 0.76
CA VAL A 586 -68.48 -23.36 0.43
C VAL A 586 -67.69 -23.41 -0.89
N GLY A 587 -66.52 -24.06 -0.88
CA GLY A 587 -65.61 -24.14 -2.02
C GLY A 587 -64.16 -24.44 -1.62
N ASP A 588 -63.30 -24.63 -2.62
CA ASP A 588 -61.84 -24.63 -2.47
C ASP A 588 -61.36 -23.18 -2.45
N HIS A 589 -60.43 -22.86 -1.55
CA HIS A 589 -59.88 -21.54 -1.33
C HIS A 589 -58.35 -21.55 -1.25
N GLU A 590 -57.73 -20.45 -1.63
CA GLU A 590 -56.28 -20.21 -1.52
C GLU A 590 -56.04 -18.92 -0.75
N ALA A 591 -55.30 -19.02 0.36
CA ALA A 591 -54.80 -17.86 1.10
C ALA A 591 -53.34 -17.63 0.74
N GLU A 592 -52.99 -16.40 0.33
CA GLU A 592 -51.65 -16.00 -0.04
C GLU A 592 -51.21 -14.83 0.85
N ALA A 593 -50.03 -14.91 1.45
CA ALA A 593 -49.49 -13.91 2.35
C ALA A 593 -48.15 -13.38 1.83
N VAL A 594 -47.98 -12.06 1.88
CA VAL A 594 -46.72 -11.35 1.61
C VAL A 594 -46.37 -10.48 2.80
N GLU A 595 -45.08 -10.33 3.09
CA GLU A 595 -44.59 -9.36 4.06
C GLU A 595 -43.82 -8.23 3.39
N THR A 596 -43.92 -7.03 3.96
CA THR A 596 -43.23 -5.82 3.53
C THR A 596 -42.39 -5.26 4.67
N ILE A 597 -41.10 -5.01 4.39
CA ILE A 597 -40.13 -4.42 5.30
C ILE A 597 -39.53 -3.19 4.61
N GLY A 598 -39.99 -2.01 5.00
CA GLY A 598 -39.61 -0.77 4.33
C GLY A 598 -40.07 -0.78 2.87
N THR A 599 -39.13 -0.98 1.94
CA THR A 599 -39.42 -1.07 0.49
C THR A 599 -39.25 -2.48 -0.08
N LEU A 600 -38.87 -3.46 0.74
CA LEU A 600 -38.67 -4.83 0.32
C LEU A 600 -39.97 -5.62 0.54
N VAL A 601 -40.35 -6.44 -0.43
CA VAL A 601 -41.51 -7.34 -0.37
C VAL A 601 -41.02 -8.77 -0.56
N SER A 602 -41.52 -9.71 0.24
CA SER A 602 -41.14 -11.12 0.14
C SER A 602 -41.73 -11.79 -1.10
N ASP A 603 -41.22 -12.99 -1.41
CA ASP A 603 -42.00 -13.93 -2.21
C ASP A 603 -43.26 -14.34 -1.42
N PRO A 604 -44.39 -14.62 -2.10
CA PRO A 604 -45.62 -15.01 -1.42
C PRO A 604 -45.54 -16.42 -0.83
N ALA A 605 -46.16 -16.59 0.34
CA ALA A 605 -46.47 -17.89 0.93
C ALA A 605 -47.95 -18.20 0.75
N ALA A 606 -48.29 -19.37 0.19
CA ALA A 606 -49.66 -19.76 -0.07
C ALA A 606 -50.03 -21.09 0.59
N VAL A 607 -51.30 -21.22 1.00
CA VAL A 607 -51.91 -22.47 1.46
C VAL A 607 -53.30 -22.64 0.85
N THR A 608 -53.68 -23.88 0.58
CA THR A 608 -55.02 -24.21 0.09
C THR A 608 -55.85 -24.84 1.21
N PHE A 609 -57.15 -24.56 1.24
CA PHE A 609 -58.10 -25.15 2.18
C PHE A 609 -59.50 -25.21 1.55
N ALA A 610 -60.42 -25.95 2.16
CA ALA A 610 -61.79 -26.03 1.67
C ALA A 610 -62.80 -25.72 2.78
N VAL A 611 -63.94 -25.15 2.38
CA VAL A 611 -65.14 -25.06 3.20
C VAL A 611 -66.17 -25.99 2.57
N ALA A 612 -66.62 -27.00 3.32
CA ALA A 612 -67.56 -28.01 2.85
C ALA A 612 -68.84 -28.00 3.67
N ALA A 613 -69.99 -28.24 3.02
CA ALA A 613 -71.23 -28.49 3.75
C ALA A 613 -71.18 -29.85 4.46
N ALA A 614 -71.83 -29.93 5.62
CA ALA A 614 -71.98 -31.18 6.35
C ALA A 614 -72.70 -32.23 5.48
N PRO A 615 -72.21 -33.48 5.42
CA PRO A 615 -72.90 -34.51 4.67
C PRO A 615 -74.31 -34.70 5.24
N VAL A 616 -75.32 -34.56 4.38
CA VAL A 616 -76.71 -34.81 4.77
C VAL A 616 -76.87 -36.27 5.20
N ASP A 617 -77.49 -36.51 6.36
CA ASP A 617 -77.81 -37.86 6.82
C ASP A 617 -78.83 -38.47 5.83
N PRO A 618 -78.48 -39.53 5.09
CA PRO A 618 -79.41 -40.15 4.13
C PRO A 618 -80.64 -40.79 4.80
N THR A 619 -80.68 -40.86 6.14
CA THR A 619 -81.81 -41.38 6.91
C THR A 619 -82.81 -40.34 7.39
N ASP A 620 -82.55 -39.03 7.16
CA ASP A 620 -83.52 -37.96 7.39
C ASP A 620 -84.13 -37.50 6.06
N PRO A 621 -85.28 -38.06 5.63
CA PRO A 621 -85.97 -37.51 4.47
C PRO A 621 -86.53 -36.16 4.92
N GLY A 622 -85.83 -35.09 4.55
CA GLY A 622 -86.30 -33.72 4.75
C GLY A 622 -87.79 -33.60 4.44
N THR A 623 -88.48 -32.70 5.16
CA THR A 623 -89.96 -32.65 5.18
C THR A 623 -90.55 -32.74 3.77
N PRO A 624 -91.35 -33.78 3.44
CA PRO A 624 -91.92 -33.90 2.10
C PRO A 624 -92.71 -32.63 1.76
N GLY A 625 -92.42 -32.06 0.58
CA GLY A 625 -93.23 -30.98 0.04
C GLY A 625 -94.71 -31.37 0.05
N THR A 626 -95.60 -30.41 0.33
CA THR A 626 -97.04 -30.66 0.30
C THR A 626 -97.43 -31.22 -1.06
N PRO A 627 -98.06 -32.41 -1.14
CA PRO A 627 -98.48 -32.96 -2.41
C PRO A 627 -99.37 -31.97 -3.15
N GLY A 628 -99.03 -31.68 -4.41
CA GLY A 628 -99.90 -30.91 -5.29
C GLY A 628 -101.26 -31.60 -5.41
N THR A 629 -102.32 -30.81 -5.55
CA THR A 629 -103.68 -31.33 -5.76
C THR A 629 -103.69 -32.19 -7.04
N PRO A 630 -104.21 -33.44 -7.00
CA PRO A 630 -104.28 -34.27 -8.20
C PRO A 630 -105.04 -33.56 -9.32
N GLY A 631 -104.41 -33.45 -10.50
CA GLY A 631 -105.04 -32.89 -11.69
C GLY A 631 -106.20 -33.75 -12.20
N THR A 632 -107.21 -33.10 -12.77
CA THR A 632 -108.37 -33.72 -13.42
C THR A 632 -107.92 -34.67 -14.53
N PRO A 633 -108.43 -35.92 -14.62
CA PRO A 633 -108.02 -36.87 -15.66
C PRO A 633 -108.25 -36.33 -17.08
N GLY A 634 -107.21 -36.37 -17.92
CA GLY A 634 -107.30 -36.06 -19.34
C GLY A 634 -107.93 -37.20 -20.15
N THR A 635 -108.71 -36.84 -21.17
CA THR A 635 -109.37 -37.75 -22.12
C THR A 635 -108.37 -38.52 -23.00
N PRO A 636 -108.58 -39.83 -23.29
CA PRO A 636 -107.64 -40.63 -24.08
C PRO A 636 -107.69 -40.38 -25.59
N GLY A 637 -106.51 -40.46 -26.23
CA GLY A 637 -106.31 -40.67 -27.67
C GLY A 637 -104.81 -40.51 -28.00
N GLY A 638 -104.15 -41.33 -28.84
CA GLY A 638 -104.51 -42.48 -29.66
C GLY A 638 -103.26 -43.32 -29.98
N ALA A 639 -103.43 -44.40 -30.75
CA ALA A 639 -102.46 -45.48 -30.88
C ALA A 639 -101.25 -45.22 -31.82
N GLY A 640 -100.06 -45.46 -31.27
CA GLY A 640 -98.94 -46.27 -31.79
C GLY A 640 -98.42 -46.10 -33.23
N GLY A 641 -97.13 -45.74 -33.33
CA GLY A 641 -96.25 -46.06 -34.47
C GLY A 641 -94.88 -46.53 -33.98
N PRO A 642 -94.25 -47.56 -34.60
CA PRO A 642 -93.15 -48.34 -34.03
C PRO A 642 -91.75 -47.76 -34.28
N GLY A 643 -90.79 -48.16 -33.44
CA GLY A 643 -89.45 -47.59 -33.34
C GLY A 643 -88.33 -48.30 -34.12
N GLY A 644 -87.11 -47.90 -33.73
CA GLY A 644 -85.81 -48.35 -34.24
C GLY A 644 -85.07 -47.20 -34.94
N ALA A 645 -83.75 -47.11 -34.97
CA ALA A 645 -82.63 -47.71 -34.24
C ALA A 645 -81.42 -46.79 -34.49
N GLY A 646 -80.33 -46.95 -33.72
CA GLY A 646 -79.19 -46.04 -33.68
C GLY A 646 -78.42 -45.86 -34.99
N GLY A 647 -77.56 -44.83 -35.00
CA GLY A 647 -76.59 -44.55 -36.06
C GLY A 647 -75.27 -44.06 -35.47
N ALA A 648 -74.19 -44.68 -35.92
CA ALA A 648 -72.80 -44.37 -35.56
C ALA A 648 -72.12 -43.48 -36.61
N GLY A 649 -71.12 -42.72 -36.14
CA GLY A 649 -69.84 -42.31 -36.76
C GLY A 649 -69.71 -42.00 -38.27
N GLY A 650 -69.10 -40.84 -38.55
CA GLY A 650 -68.37 -40.50 -39.79
C GLY A 650 -68.06 -39.00 -39.81
N ALA A 651 -66.82 -38.55 -39.55
CA ALA A 651 -65.68 -38.42 -40.47
C ALA A 651 -65.71 -37.18 -41.38
N GLY A 652 -64.58 -36.45 -41.44
CA GLY A 652 -64.29 -35.37 -42.41
C GLY A 652 -63.32 -34.34 -41.83
N ALA A 653 -62.00 -34.40 -42.01
CA ALA A 653 -61.17 -34.34 -43.24
C ALA A 653 -60.78 -32.91 -43.66
N GLY A 654 -59.46 -32.68 -43.67
CA GLY A 654 -58.75 -31.80 -44.61
C GLY A 654 -58.48 -30.36 -44.15
N ALA A 655 -57.47 -29.66 -44.63
CA ALA A 655 -56.35 -29.98 -45.51
C ALA A 655 -55.61 -28.66 -45.83
N VAL A 656 -54.26 -28.68 -45.71
CA VAL A 656 -53.20 -28.00 -46.50
C VAL A 656 -53.28 -26.53 -46.98
N GLY A 657 -52.09 -25.89 -46.90
CA GLY A 657 -51.52 -24.99 -47.93
C GLY A 657 -50.24 -24.29 -47.41
N ASN A 658 -48.99 -24.70 -47.71
CA ASN A 658 -48.13 -24.61 -48.93
C ASN A 658 -47.44 -23.25 -49.24
N GLY A 659 -46.10 -23.31 -49.42
CA GLY A 659 -45.28 -22.46 -50.33
C GLY A 659 -44.16 -21.63 -49.66
N ALA A 660 -42.86 -22.03 -49.71
CA ALA A 660 -41.84 -21.82 -50.78
C ALA A 660 -41.11 -20.45 -50.69
N GLY A 661 -39.78 -20.29 -50.80
CA GLY A 661 -38.63 -21.18 -51.04
C GLY A 661 -37.29 -20.39 -51.17
N ALA A 662 -36.16 -21.14 -51.26
CA ALA A 662 -34.81 -20.87 -51.85
C ALA A 662 -34.03 -19.58 -51.50
N GLY A 663 -32.70 -19.49 -51.38
CA GLY A 663 -31.49 -20.30 -51.62
C GLY A 663 -30.28 -19.33 -51.51
N SER A 664 -29.08 -19.67 -51.01
CA SER A 664 -27.89 -20.08 -51.79
C SER A 664 -26.61 -19.65 -51.03
N LEU A 665 -25.54 -20.41 -51.23
CA LEU A 665 -24.22 -20.49 -50.58
C LEU A 665 -23.22 -19.38 -50.96
N ALA A 666 -22.15 -19.19 -50.16
CA ALA A 666 -20.73 -19.34 -50.58
C ALA A 666 -19.72 -19.20 -49.43
N TYR A 667 -18.57 -19.84 -49.67
CA TYR A 667 -17.37 -20.09 -48.86
C TYR A 667 -16.21 -19.19 -49.32
N THR A 668 -15.23 -18.90 -48.44
CA THR A 668 -13.77 -18.60 -48.60
C THR A 668 -13.33 -17.66 -47.47
N GLY A 669 -12.26 -17.82 -46.67
CA GLY A 669 -11.02 -18.58 -46.78
C GLY A 669 -9.81 -17.62 -46.76
N ALA A 670 -8.87 -17.84 -45.83
CA ALA A 670 -7.48 -17.30 -45.74
C ALA A 670 -7.31 -15.81 -45.33
N GLU A 671 -6.20 -15.31 -44.77
CA GLU A 671 -5.01 -15.76 -44.03
C GLU A 671 -4.33 -14.47 -43.53
N LEU A 672 -3.60 -14.55 -42.42
CA LEU A 672 -2.37 -13.81 -42.04
C LEU A 672 -2.23 -12.28 -42.27
N LEU A 673 -1.74 -11.60 -41.21
CA LEU A 673 -1.02 -10.31 -41.18
C LEU A 673 -1.83 -9.02 -41.45
N PRO A 674 -2.22 -8.28 -40.39
CA PRO A 674 -1.67 -6.93 -40.22
C PRO A 674 -1.48 -6.43 -38.77
N LEU A 675 -1.17 -7.29 -37.79
CA LEU A 675 -0.84 -6.83 -36.42
C LEU A 675 0.59 -6.28 -36.26
N LEU A 676 1.45 -6.39 -37.29
CA LEU A 676 2.80 -5.79 -37.32
C LEU A 676 2.84 -4.34 -37.83
N LEU A 677 1.70 -3.77 -38.28
CA LEU A 677 1.61 -2.38 -38.73
C LEU A 677 1.12 -1.39 -37.65
N LEU A 678 0.63 -1.88 -36.50
CA LEU A 678 0.26 -1.03 -35.36
C LEU A 678 1.45 -0.74 -34.42
N ALA A 679 2.47 -1.60 -34.40
CA ALA A 679 3.68 -1.42 -33.59
C ALA A 679 4.68 -0.40 -34.20
N GLY A 680 4.61 -0.16 -35.52
CA GLY A 680 5.47 0.83 -36.21
C GLY A 680 4.95 2.27 -36.17
N LEU A 681 3.68 2.50 -35.82
CA LEU A 681 3.04 3.82 -35.86
C LEU A 681 3.01 4.51 -34.47
N LEU A 682 3.20 3.76 -33.38
CA LEU A 682 3.39 4.31 -32.03
C LEU A 682 4.85 4.74 -31.75
N LEU A 683 5.82 4.19 -32.48
CA LEU A 683 7.24 4.59 -32.40
C LEU A 683 7.57 5.88 -33.18
N ALA A 684 6.65 6.38 -34.03
CA ALA A 684 6.82 7.62 -34.78
C ALA A 684 6.12 8.85 -34.15
N ALA A 685 5.34 8.66 -33.08
CA ALA A 685 4.63 9.74 -32.37
C ALA A 685 5.34 10.23 -31.08
N GLY A 686 6.27 9.45 -30.52
CA GLY A 686 7.04 9.83 -29.33
C GLY A 686 8.28 10.70 -29.61
N GLY A 687 8.85 10.64 -30.81
CA GLY A 687 10.05 11.40 -31.19
C GLY A 687 9.82 12.89 -31.49
N GLY A 688 8.56 13.30 -31.71
CA GLY A 688 8.22 14.67 -32.10
C GLY A 688 8.11 15.68 -30.95
N THR A 689 7.92 15.23 -29.71
CA THR A 689 7.73 16.12 -28.54
C THR A 689 9.04 16.48 -27.83
N LEU A 690 10.10 15.68 -28.02
CA LEU A 690 11.43 15.94 -27.43
C LEU A 690 12.29 16.95 -28.23
N VAL A 691 12.00 17.17 -29.52
CA VAL A 691 12.70 18.15 -30.36
C VAL A 691 12.07 19.56 -30.26
N ALA A 692 10.79 19.67 -29.93
CA ALA A 692 10.11 20.97 -29.75
C ALA A 692 10.44 21.66 -28.41
N ARG A 693 10.97 20.94 -27.40
CA ARG A 693 11.35 21.53 -26.10
C ARG A 693 12.79 22.05 -26.04
N ARG A 694 13.69 21.58 -26.93
CA ARG A 694 15.10 22.00 -27.00
C ARG A 694 15.33 23.28 -27.85
N MET A 695 14.33 23.77 -28.56
CA MET A 695 14.40 25.04 -29.34
C MET A 695 13.71 26.25 -28.67
N ARG A 696 13.35 26.16 -27.39
CA ARG A 696 12.78 27.29 -26.60
C ARG A 696 13.64 27.77 -25.43
N ARG A 697 14.88 27.31 -25.32
CA ARG A 697 15.90 27.84 -24.39
C ARG A 697 17.28 27.88 -25.06
N ALA A 698 17.35 28.58 -26.19
CA ALA A 698 18.55 29.23 -26.68
C ALA A 698 18.21 30.72 -26.81
#